data_AF-A0A8S2AUH8-F1
#
_entry.id   AF-A0A8S2AUH8-F1
#
_cell.length_a   1.000
_cell.length_b   1.000
_cell.length_c   1.000
_cell.angle_alpha   90.00
_cell.angle_beta   90.00
_cell.angle_gamma   90.00
#
_symmetry.space_group_name_H-M   'P 1'
#
loop_
_entity.id
_entity.type
_entity.pdbx_description
1 polymer ?
#
loop_
_entity_poly.entity_id
_entity_poly.type
_entity_poly.pdbx_seq_one_letter_code
_entity_poly.pdbx_strand_id
1 'polypeptide(L)'
;MPNLIYVSREKSKVSPHHFKAGALNTLLRVSAVMTNSPIILTLDCDMYSNNPTTPLHALCYLSDPKINFVDGHFMDLRSSSLILPEIEKLGPNRIASKSIKAQDILALAHEVAGCNYERNTNWGSKIGFRYGSLVEDYYTGFMLHCEGWRSVFCSPKKAAFYGDSPKRLTDIIGQQIRWSVGLLEVTFSRYNPITYGLKSLSLLMSLGYCHYAFWPFWSTPLVVYGLLPQLALIHGVSVFPKASDPWFWLYIILFLGGYAQDLSDFLLEGGTYRKWWNDQRMWMVRGLSSFFFGFTEFTLKTLNLSTQGFNVTSKANDDNEQMKRYEQEIFDFGPSSSMFLFLPMTTVAIVNLLAFVWGIYVIFTWGEGPVLELMLASFAVVNCLPIYEAMVLRIDDGKLPTRICFLAGLLTFVLTGSGYFFLKEHSVVGAILHTCHPCRRTIPYRIYAVIHTCGIIALMYHHVHSLLTSNNTLITCLLLLSDMVLTFMWVTTTSLRLNPVHRTEYPEKYAAKPEDFPKLDVFICTADPYKEPPMMVVNTALSVMAYEYPSDKISVYVSDDGGSSLTLFALMEAATFSKHWLPFCKKNNVQDRSPEVYFSSKSHSRSGEAENLKCEVEQMMYEDMKSRVEHVVESGKVETAFITCDQFRGVFDLWTDKFTRHDHPTIIQVLQNSETDMDNTKKYIMPNLIYVSREKSKVSPHHFKAGALNTLLRVSGVMTNSPIILTLDCDMYSNDPTTPVRALCYLTDPEIKSGLGYVQFPQKFIGLILPEIDELRPYRIADKSIKAQDVLALTHNVAGCIYEYNTNWGSKIGFRYGSLVEDYYTGFMFHCEGWRSIFCNPKKAAFYGDSPKCLVDVVGQQIRWAVGLLEILFSKKSPIVYGFKSLGLLMGLCYCNSPFRPFWSIPVTVYGLLPQLALIYGVSVFPKASDPWFWLYIFLFFGAYGQDLSDFLLEGGTYRKWWNDQRMVMIKALTSFFFGFIEFTLKTLNLSTPKFNVTSKVNDDEKQRKRYEQDIFDFGTSSSMFLPLTTVAIVNLLAFVCGLYGNLFCGGELVLELMLVSFAVVNCLPIYEAMVLRKDDGKLPKRICFLAGNLTFVLIVSSYFVLK
;
A
#
# COMPACT_ATOMS: atom_id res chain seq x y z
N MET A 1 39.10 -32.94 -58.84
CA MET A 1 37.81 -32.78 -58.10
C MET A 1 38.14 -32.46 -56.65
N PRO A 2 37.21 -31.88 -55.87
CA PRO A 2 37.35 -31.77 -54.41
C PRO A 2 37.50 -33.16 -53.75
N ASN A 3 38.12 -33.21 -52.57
CA ASN A 3 38.16 -34.43 -51.76
C ASN A 3 36.82 -34.64 -51.06
N LEU A 4 36.23 -35.83 -51.19
CA LEU A 4 35.08 -36.26 -50.39
C LEU A 4 35.60 -37.18 -49.27
N ILE A 5 35.29 -36.84 -48.02
CA ILE A 5 35.69 -37.59 -46.82
C ILE A 5 34.41 -38.05 -46.11
N TYR A 6 34.17 -39.36 -46.10
CA TYR A 6 33.07 -39.95 -45.35
C TYR A 6 33.51 -40.26 -43.91
N VAL A 7 32.74 -39.80 -42.93
CA VAL A 7 33.01 -40.01 -41.50
C VAL A 7 31.77 -40.57 -40.83
N SER A 8 31.92 -41.73 -40.19
CA SER A 8 30.93 -42.27 -39.25
C SER A 8 31.50 -42.20 -37.83
N ARG A 9 30.68 -41.78 -36.87
CA ARG A 9 31.07 -41.72 -35.44
C ARG A 9 30.99 -43.08 -34.81
N GLU A 10 31.97 -43.43 -33.97
CA GLU A 10 31.82 -44.52 -33.02
C GLU A 10 30.67 -44.21 -32.04
N LYS A 11 29.89 -45.21 -31.66
CA LYS A 11 28.85 -45.11 -30.62
C LYS A 11 28.91 -46.33 -29.69
N SER A 12 28.95 -46.08 -28.39
CA SER A 12 28.86 -47.09 -27.34
C SER A 12 27.52 -46.99 -26.60
N LYS A 13 27.03 -48.11 -26.04
CA LYS A 13 25.87 -48.11 -25.13
C LYS A 13 26.17 -47.44 -23.78
N VAL A 14 27.46 -47.29 -23.42
CA VAL A 14 27.91 -46.79 -22.12
C VAL A 14 28.26 -45.29 -22.17
N SER A 15 28.48 -44.74 -23.36
CA SER A 15 28.87 -43.34 -23.55
C SER A 15 27.69 -42.52 -24.09
N PRO A 16 27.21 -41.48 -23.38
CA PRO A 16 26.14 -40.63 -23.88
C PRO A 16 26.61 -39.89 -25.14
N HIS A 17 25.70 -39.64 -26.09
CA HIS A 17 26.04 -38.98 -27.35
C HIS A 17 25.03 -37.91 -27.74
N HIS A 18 25.54 -36.76 -28.19
CA HIS A 18 24.71 -35.66 -28.69
C HIS A 18 24.41 -35.83 -30.18
N PHE A 19 23.24 -35.32 -30.61
CA PHE A 19 22.66 -35.50 -31.95
C PHE A 19 23.50 -34.81 -33.05
N LYS A 20 23.13 -33.58 -33.46
CA LYS A 20 23.80 -32.84 -34.55
C LYS A 20 25.07 -32.14 -34.06
N ALA A 21 25.02 -31.44 -32.93
CA ALA A 21 26.19 -30.77 -32.32
C ALA A 21 27.42 -31.69 -32.21
N GLY A 22 27.25 -32.92 -31.69
CA GLY A 22 28.33 -33.89 -31.57
C GLY A 22 28.80 -34.51 -32.90
N ALA A 23 27.96 -34.48 -33.95
CA ALA A 23 28.39 -34.85 -35.30
C ALA A 23 29.29 -33.76 -35.88
N LEU A 24 28.86 -32.50 -35.79
CA LEU A 24 29.61 -31.34 -36.24
C LEU A 24 30.94 -31.20 -35.49
N ASN A 25 30.96 -31.37 -34.16
CA ASN A 25 32.20 -31.36 -33.36
C ASN A 25 33.18 -32.47 -33.77
N THR A 26 32.68 -33.66 -34.13
CA THR A 26 33.56 -34.72 -34.65
C THR A 26 34.11 -34.38 -36.04
N LEU A 27 33.28 -33.81 -36.93
CA LEU A 27 33.71 -33.35 -38.25
C LEU A 27 34.75 -32.22 -38.16
N LEU A 28 34.61 -31.29 -37.20
CA LEU A 28 35.62 -30.27 -36.91
C LEU A 28 36.97 -30.90 -36.54
N ARG A 29 36.98 -31.88 -35.61
CA ARG A 29 38.22 -32.56 -35.19
C ARG A 29 38.86 -33.35 -36.33
N VAL A 30 38.08 -34.12 -37.10
CA VAL A 30 38.60 -34.90 -38.23
C VAL A 30 39.11 -33.98 -39.35
N SER A 31 38.40 -32.87 -39.64
CA SER A 31 38.86 -31.84 -40.57
C SER A 31 40.20 -31.26 -40.13
N ALA A 32 40.36 -30.89 -38.86
CA ALA A 32 41.62 -30.35 -38.32
C ALA A 32 42.79 -31.34 -38.41
N VAL A 33 42.54 -32.65 -38.26
CA VAL A 33 43.57 -33.69 -38.47
C VAL A 33 43.97 -33.79 -39.95
N MET A 34 43.00 -33.93 -40.85
CA MET A 34 43.22 -34.28 -42.27
C MET A 34 43.58 -33.09 -43.16
N THR A 35 42.82 -32.00 -43.11
CA THR A 35 42.88 -30.88 -44.08
C THR A 35 43.13 -29.51 -43.46
N ASN A 36 42.74 -29.34 -42.19
CA ASN A 36 42.77 -28.11 -41.41
C ASN A 36 42.30 -26.85 -42.17
N SER A 37 41.10 -26.92 -42.74
CA SER A 37 40.49 -25.73 -43.36
C SER A 37 40.20 -24.68 -42.27
N PRO A 38 40.69 -23.44 -42.40
CA PRO A 38 40.44 -22.39 -41.41
C PRO A 38 38.98 -21.91 -41.44
N ILE A 39 38.31 -22.03 -42.59
CA ILE A 39 36.89 -21.67 -42.77
C ILE A 39 36.09 -22.94 -42.98
N ILE A 40 34.97 -23.08 -42.26
CA ILE A 40 34.06 -24.21 -42.35
C ILE A 40 32.71 -23.70 -42.86
N LEU A 41 32.13 -24.40 -43.84
CA LEU A 41 30.75 -24.24 -44.28
C LEU A 41 29.92 -25.40 -43.72
N THR A 42 28.84 -25.10 -43.02
CA THR A 42 27.84 -26.09 -42.56
C THR A 42 26.56 -25.99 -43.37
N LEU A 43 26.03 -27.15 -43.80
CA LEU A 43 24.79 -27.30 -44.54
C LEU A 43 24.07 -28.57 -44.08
N ASP A 44 22.74 -28.55 -44.08
CA ASP A 44 21.91 -29.73 -43.86
C ASP A 44 21.59 -30.45 -45.18
N CYS A 45 21.20 -31.73 -45.12
CA CYS A 45 21.00 -32.57 -46.31
C CYS A 45 19.86 -32.12 -47.23
N ASP A 46 18.90 -31.32 -46.71
CA ASP A 46 17.84 -30.70 -47.49
C ASP A 46 18.23 -29.34 -48.12
N MET A 47 19.43 -28.83 -47.86
CA MET A 47 19.94 -27.58 -48.42
C MET A 47 20.92 -27.79 -49.56
N TYR A 48 20.84 -26.97 -50.60
CA TYR A 48 21.78 -26.96 -51.72
C TYR A 48 22.22 -25.54 -52.10
N SER A 49 23.45 -25.41 -52.62
CA SER A 49 23.98 -24.13 -53.09
C SER A 49 23.34 -23.74 -54.42
N ASN A 50 22.68 -22.59 -54.43
CA ASN A 50 22.03 -22.02 -55.62
C ASN A 50 22.92 -20.97 -56.29
N ASN A 51 23.79 -20.29 -55.54
CA ASN A 51 24.77 -19.37 -56.09
C ASN A 51 26.22 -19.89 -55.92
N PRO A 52 26.95 -20.19 -57.01
CA PRO A 52 28.34 -20.68 -56.91
C PRO A 52 29.33 -19.64 -56.37
N THR A 53 29.00 -18.35 -56.37
CA THR A 53 29.88 -17.30 -55.79
C THR A 53 29.71 -17.13 -54.28
N THR A 54 28.78 -17.83 -53.62
CA THR A 54 28.53 -17.70 -52.19
C THR A 54 29.79 -17.84 -51.31
N PRO A 55 30.72 -18.80 -51.53
CA PRO A 55 31.95 -18.87 -50.74
C PRO A 55 32.85 -17.64 -50.91
N LEU A 56 32.87 -17.01 -52.09
CA LEU A 56 33.60 -15.75 -52.33
C LEU A 56 32.95 -14.58 -51.59
N HIS A 57 31.62 -14.52 -51.57
CA HIS A 57 30.89 -13.48 -50.82
C HIS A 57 31.17 -13.60 -49.32
N ALA A 58 31.14 -14.82 -48.76
CA ALA A 58 31.50 -15.07 -47.36
C ALA A 58 32.97 -14.70 -47.06
N LEU A 59 33.90 -15.05 -47.97
CA LEU A 59 35.32 -14.65 -47.86
C LEU A 59 35.53 -13.13 -47.84
N CYS A 60 34.73 -12.35 -48.56
CA CYS A 60 34.81 -10.88 -48.50
C CYS A 60 34.55 -10.32 -47.09
N TYR A 61 33.60 -10.89 -46.34
CA TYR A 61 33.33 -10.50 -44.95
C TYR A 61 34.33 -11.11 -43.96
N LEU A 62 34.68 -12.39 -44.11
CA LEU A 62 35.69 -13.06 -43.28
C LEU A 62 37.13 -12.58 -43.54
N SER A 63 37.33 -11.60 -44.43
CA SER A 63 38.58 -10.87 -44.59
C SER A 63 38.73 -9.70 -43.61
N ASP A 64 37.65 -9.23 -42.95
CA ASP A 64 37.78 -8.36 -41.76
C ASP A 64 38.05 -9.25 -40.55
N PRO A 65 39.21 -9.12 -39.85
CA PRO A 65 39.53 -9.92 -38.67
C PRO A 65 38.58 -9.72 -37.48
N LYS A 66 37.64 -8.78 -37.56
CA LYS A 66 36.56 -8.57 -36.58
C LYS A 66 35.34 -9.45 -36.83
N ILE A 67 35.17 -10.07 -38.00
CA ILE A 67 34.01 -10.90 -38.35
C ILE A 67 34.41 -12.37 -38.23
N ASN A 68 33.58 -13.18 -37.56
CA ASN A 68 33.90 -14.57 -37.26
C ASN A 68 32.93 -15.58 -37.88
N PHE A 69 31.70 -15.15 -38.21
CA PHE A 69 30.77 -15.96 -39.00
C PHE A 69 29.85 -15.14 -39.92
N VAL A 70 29.41 -15.76 -41.01
CA VAL A 70 28.51 -15.18 -42.03
C VAL A 70 27.32 -16.11 -42.23
N ASP A 71 26.12 -15.55 -42.15
CA ASP A 71 24.82 -16.24 -42.31
C ASP A 71 24.58 -17.45 -41.39
N GLY A 72 25.39 -17.61 -40.33
CA GLY A 72 25.41 -18.82 -39.49
C GLY A 72 26.01 -20.06 -40.17
N HIS A 73 26.21 -20.02 -41.49
CA HIS A 73 26.69 -21.13 -42.32
C HIS A 73 28.21 -21.17 -42.45
N PHE A 74 28.87 -20.01 -42.57
CA PHE A 74 30.33 -19.93 -42.68
C PHE A 74 30.96 -19.45 -41.36
N MET A 75 31.96 -20.17 -40.86
CA MET A 75 32.68 -19.87 -39.61
C MET A 75 34.19 -19.88 -39.82
N ASP A 76 34.91 -18.88 -39.30
CA ASP A 76 36.38 -18.86 -39.27
C ASP A 76 36.92 -19.32 -37.91
N LEU A 77 37.76 -20.35 -37.93
CA LEU A 77 38.34 -20.99 -36.75
C LEU A 77 39.63 -20.31 -36.25
N ARG A 78 40.13 -19.28 -36.94
CA ARG A 78 41.36 -18.55 -36.57
C ARG A 78 41.14 -17.40 -35.58
N SER A 79 39.90 -17.21 -35.10
CA SER A 79 39.53 -16.14 -34.16
C SER A 79 40.39 -16.13 -32.89
N SER A 80 40.80 -14.94 -32.44
CA SER A 80 41.65 -14.75 -31.25
C SER A 80 40.97 -15.06 -29.91
N SER A 81 39.65 -15.31 -29.91
CA SER A 81 38.88 -15.69 -28.72
C SER A 81 38.76 -17.21 -28.51
N LEU A 82 39.29 -18.04 -29.42
CA LEU A 82 39.17 -19.49 -29.35
C LEU A 82 40.13 -20.11 -28.32
N ILE A 83 39.60 -20.90 -27.38
CA ILE A 83 40.41 -21.73 -26.48
C ILE A 83 41.14 -22.77 -27.33
N LEU A 84 42.48 -22.81 -27.21
CA LEU A 84 43.31 -23.79 -27.91
C LEU A 84 42.91 -25.23 -27.52
N PRO A 85 42.78 -26.15 -28.50
CA PRO A 85 42.43 -27.54 -28.23
C PRO A 85 43.55 -28.27 -27.48
N GLU A 86 43.21 -29.36 -26.77
CA GLU A 86 44.15 -30.08 -25.89
C GLU A 86 45.35 -30.71 -26.62
N ILE A 87 45.31 -30.81 -27.95
CA ILE A 87 46.39 -31.34 -28.80
C ILE A 87 46.75 -30.29 -29.86
N GLU A 88 48.02 -29.86 -29.91
CA GLU A 88 48.56 -28.90 -30.89
C GLU A 88 48.23 -29.27 -32.35
N LYS A 89 48.16 -30.58 -32.66
CA LYS A 89 47.77 -31.12 -33.97
C LYS A 89 46.36 -30.69 -34.42
N LEU A 90 45.50 -30.22 -33.53
CA LEU A 90 44.16 -29.70 -33.82
C LEU A 90 44.11 -28.16 -33.92
N GLY A 91 45.24 -27.46 -33.76
CA GLY A 91 45.29 -25.99 -33.77
C GLY A 91 44.96 -25.39 -35.15
N PRO A 92 44.14 -24.31 -35.23
CA PRO A 92 43.64 -23.77 -36.49
C PRO A 92 44.72 -23.17 -37.41
N ASN A 93 45.91 -22.90 -36.88
CA ASN A 93 47.05 -22.34 -37.62
C ASN A 93 48.04 -23.42 -38.13
N ARG A 94 47.80 -24.71 -37.87
CA ARG A 94 48.66 -25.81 -38.35
C ARG A 94 48.51 -26.01 -39.86
N ILE A 95 49.62 -26.04 -40.60
CA ILE A 95 49.62 -26.43 -42.01
C ILE A 95 49.59 -27.97 -42.12
N ALA A 96 48.64 -28.51 -42.88
CA ALA A 96 48.53 -29.95 -43.14
C ALA A 96 49.57 -30.40 -44.19
N SER A 97 50.72 -30.90 -43.72
CA SER A 97 51.89 -31.26 -44.56
C SER A 97 51.95 -32.71 -45.04
N LYS A 98 51.04 -33.58 -44.57
CA LYS A 98 50.95 -35.00 -44.98
C LYS A 98 49.67 -35.25 -45.79
N SER A 99 49.72 -36.23 -46.70
CA SER A 99 48.55 -36.67 -47.46
C SER A 99 47.45 -37.22 -46.55
N ILE A 100 46.19 -36.93 -46.86
CA ILE A 100 45.01 -37.48 -46.16
C ILE A 100 44.90 -39.01 -46.23
N LYS A 101 45.66 -39.66 -47.12
CA LYS A 101 45.76 -41.13 -47.22
C LYS A 101 46.89 -41.73 -46.39
N ALA A 102 47.69 -40.92 -45.68
CA ALA A 102 48.78 -41.43 -44.84
C ALA A 102 48.20 -42.17 -43.62
N GLN A 103 48.76 -43.34 -43.31
CA GLN A 103 48.19 -44.25 -42.32
C GLN A 103 48.23 -43.68 -40.89
N ASP A 104 49.19 -42.81 -40.58
CA ASP A 104 49.26 -42.09 -39.29
C ASP A 104 48.21 -40.97 -39.18
N ILE A 105 47.91 -40.28 -40.30
CA ILE A 105 46.82 -39.29 -40.37
C ILE A 105 45.45 -39.97 -40.26
N LEU A 106 45.27 -41.13 -40.90
CA LEU A 106 44.04 -41.92 -40.79
C LEU A 106 43.83 -42.49 -39.38
N ALA A 107 44.88 -43.04 -38.75
CA ALA A 107 44.81 -43.53 -37.38
C ALA A 107 44.42 -42.41 -36.39
N LEU A 108 45.06 -41.24 -36.49
CA LEU A 108 44.73 -40.08 -35.67
C LEU A 108 43.31 -39.54 -35.96
N ALA A 109 42.83 -39.64 -37.21
CA ALA A 109 41.46 -39.25 -37.55
C ALA A 109 40.41 -40.19 -36.92
N HIS A 110 40.71 -41.49 -36.81
CA HIS A 110 39.87 -42.44 -36.05
C HIS A 110 39.92 -42.15 -34.54
N GLU A 111 41.10 -41.84 -33.99
CA GLU A 111 41.28 -41.49 -32.57
C GLU A 111 40.41 -40.29 -32.15
N VAL A 112 40.46 -39.18 -32.91
CA VAL A 112 39.66 -37.97 -32.60
C VAL A 112 38.15 -38.11 -32.90
N ALA A 113 37.76 -39.21 -33.57
CA ALA A 113 36.37 -39.59 -33.83
C ALA A 113 35.82 -40.65 -32.87
N GLY A 114 36.64 -41.16 -31.93
CA GLY A 114 36.26 -42.17 -30.95
C GLY A 114 35.22 -41.67 -29.94
N CYS A 115 34.33 -42.55 -29.48
CA CYS A 115 33.16 -42.19 -28.69
C CYS A 115 33.48 -41.67 -27.28
N ASN A 116 34.71 -41.89 -26.82
CA ASN A 116 35.21 -41.44 -25.52
C ASN A 116 36.06 -40.17 -25.60
N TYR A 117 36.39 -39.65 -26.78
CA TYR A 117 37.30 -38.52 -26.96
C TYR A 117 36.83 -37.26 -26.21
N GLU A 118 35.52 -37.02 -26.15
CA GLU A 118 34.97 -35.80 -25.53
C GLU A 118 34.97 -35.87 -23.98
N ARG A 119 35.26 -37.03 -23.38
CA ARG A 119 35.24 -37.24 -21.93
C ARG A 119 36.36 -36.46 -21.24
N ASN A 120 35.98 -35.58 -20.31
CA ASN A 120 36.87 -34.67 -19.57
C ASN A 120 37.60 -33.61 -20.43
N THR A 121 37.16 -33.37 -21.66
CA THR A 121 37.67 -32.29 -22.53
C THR A 121 36.78 -31.05 -22.51
N ASN A 122 37.23 -29.94 -23.11
CA ASN A 122 36.42 -28.73 -23.26
C ASN A 122 35.44 -28.78 -24.45
N TRP A 123 35.40 -29.87 -25.23
CA TRP A 123 34.48 -30.02 -26.36
C TRP A 123 33.01 -30.02 -25.91
N GLY A 124 32.15 -29.37 -26.69
CA GLY A 124 30.73 -29.19 -26.39
C GLY A 124 30.41 -28.21 -25.25
N SER A 125 31.35 -27.98 -24.33
CA SER A 125 31.17 -27.06 -23.18
C SER A 125 31.81 -25.68 -23.38
N LYS A 126 32.98 -25.62 -24.04
CA LYS A 126 33.67 -24.36 -24.42
C LYS A 126 34.30 -24.38 -25.83
N ILE A 127 34.49 -25.56 -26.43
CA ILE A 127 35.07 -25.71 -27.77
C ILE A 127 34.02 -26.36 -28.71
N GLY A 128 33.85 -25.77 -29.89
CA GLY A 128 32.88 -26.23 -30.90
C GLY A 128 31.41 -25.90 -30.57
N PHE A 129 30.50 -26.56 -31.28
CA PHE A 129 29.05 -26.46 -31.10
C PHE A 129 28.65 -26.85 -29.68
N ARG A 130 27.85 -26.01 -29.03
CA ARG A 130 27.52 -26.08 -27.60
C ARG A 130 26.46 -27.14 -27.30
N TYR A 131 26.66 -27.88 -26.22
CA TYR A 131 25.71 -28.86 -25.70
C TYR A 131 24.90 -28.27 -24.54
N GLY A 132 23.60 -28.54 -24.47
CA GLY A 132 22.76 -28.12 -23.33
C GLY A 132 21.31 -27.76 -23.66
N SER A 133 20.93 -27.69 -24.95
CA SER A 133 19.57 -27.39 -25.41
C SER A 133 19.25 -28.20 -26.68
N LEU A 134 17.96 -28.44 -26.94
CA LEU A 134 17.43 -28.95 -28.21
C LEU A 134 17.52 -27.95 -29.39
N VAL A 135 17.91 -26.70 -29.16
CA VAL A 135 18.27 -25.71 -30.21
C VAL A 135 19.77 -25.40 -30.12
N GLU A 136 20.61 -26.37 -30.47
CA GLU A 136 22.07 -26.20 -30.39
C GLU A 136 22.60 -25.08 -31.28
N ASP A 137 21.89 -24.71 -32.34
CA ASP A 137 22.20 -23.64 -33.28
C ASP A 137 22.05 -22.26 -32.61
N TYR A 138 20.85 -21.97 -32.12
CA TYR A 138 20.54 -20.78 -31.32
C TYR A 138 21.44 -20.67 -30.10
N TYR A 139 21.61 -21.78 -29.35
CA TYR A 139 22.42 -21.78 -28.13
C TYR A 139 23.93 -21.61 -28.41
N THR A 140 24.46 -22.18 -29.50
CA THR A 140 25.85 -21.93 -29.93
C THR A 140 26.04 -20.49 -30.36
N GLY A 141 25.15 -19.94 -31.19
CA GLY A 141 25.23 -18.54 -31.65
C GLY A 141 25.22 -17.54 -30.49
N PHE A 142 24.29 -17.73 -29.55
CA PHE A 142 24.21 -16.94 -28.31
C PHE A 142 25.51 -16.99 -27.50
N MET A 143 26.01 -18.20 -27.20
CA MET A 143 27.24 -18.35 -26.40
C MET A 143 28.46 -17.75 -27.08
N LEU A 144 28.62 -17.91 -28.41
CA LEU A 144 29.72 -17.32 -29.16
C LEU A 144 29.64 -15.78 -29.16
N HIS A 145 28.45 -15.19 -29.34
CA HIS A 145 28.27 -13.74 -29.19
C HIS A 145 28.62 -13.27 -27.77
N CYS A 146 28.24 -14.00 -26.72
CA CYS A 146 28.63 -13.70 -25.33
C CYS A 146 30.14 -13.83 -25.07
N GLU A 147 30.84 -14.62 -25.89
CA GLU A 147 32.31 -14.76 -25.93
C GLU A 147 32.97 -13.73 -26.88
N GLY A 148 32.22 -12.71 -27.32
CA GLY A 148 32.70 -11.57 -28.10
C GLY A 148 32.74 -11.78 -29.62
N TRP A 149 32.25 -12.92 -30.13
CA TRP A 149 32.23 -13.20 -31.57
C TRP A 149 31.26 -12.26 -32.30
N ARG A 150 31.59 -11.89 -33.54
CA ARG A 150 30.72 -11.07 -34.40
C ARG A 150 30.29 -11.83 -35.65
N SER A 151 29.07 -11.54 -36.07
CA SER A 151 28.44 -12.14 -37.24
C SER A 151 27.92 -11.08 -38.21
N VAL A 152 27.84 -11.44 -39.49
CA VAL A 152 27.17 -10.63 -40.52
C VAL A 152 26.10 -11.47 -41.22
N PHE A 153 24.97 -10.83 -41.53
CA PHE A 153 23.93 -11.36 -42.41
C PHE A 153 24.12 -10.78 -43.81
N CYS A 154 24.20 -11.63 -44.83
CA CYS A 154 24.39 -11.28 -46.22
C CYS A 154 23.16 -11.74 -47.03
N SER A 155 22.44 -10.78 -47.61
CA SER A 155 21.31 -11.05 -48.50
C SER A 155 21.69 -10.79 -49.97
N PRO A 156 22.30 -11.77 -50.68
CA PRO A 156 22.64 -11.61 -52.09
C PRO A 156 21.40 -11.65 -52.98
N LYS A 157 21.41 -10.84 -54.06
CA LYS A 157 20.31 -10.73 -55.05
C LYS A 157 19.83 -12.07 -55.63
N LYS A 158 20.71 -13.07 -55.70
CA LYS A 158 20.35 -14.48 -55.92
C LYS A 158 20.57 -15.23 -54.61
N ALA A 159 19.52 -15.84 -54.06
CA ALA A 159 19.58 -16.60 -52.81
C ALA A 159 20.77 -17.57 -52.79
N ALA A 160 21.60 -17.48 -51.75
CA ALA A 160 22.85 -18.24 -51.64
C ALA A 160 22.63 -19.76 -51.65
N PHE A 161 21.60 -20.19 -50.91
CA PHE A 161 21.14 -21.56 -50.75
C PHE A 161 19.62 -21.61 -50.93
N TYR A 162 19.11 -22.79 -51.29
CA TYR A 162 17.70 -23.17 -51.14
C TYR A 162 17.62 -24.46 -50.33
N GLY A 163 16.46 -24.76 -49.75
CA GLY A 163 16.22 -26.08 -49.15
C GLY A 163 14.73 -26.38 -48.94
N ASP A 164 14.41 -27.66 -48.75
CA ASP A 164 13.03 -28.15 -48.61
C ASP A 164 12.43 -27.81 -47.23
N SER A 165 11.24 -27.22 -47.24
CA SER A 165 10.44 -26.95 -46.04
C SER A 165 9.44 -28.10 -45.77
N PRO A 166 9.06 -28.36 -44.49
CA PRO A 166 8.02 -29.34 -44.18
C PRO A 166 6.66 -28.89 -44.75
N LYS A 167 5.94 -29.83 -45.40
CA LYS A 167 4.71 -29.53 -46.16
C LYS A 167 3.40 -29.93 -45.47
N ARG A 168 3.46 -30.52 -44.26
CA ARG A 168 2.29 -30.81 -43.40
C ARG A 168 2.28 -29.89 -42.19
N LEU A 169 1.11 -29.45 -41.74
CA LEU A 169 1.01 -28.58 -40.56
C LEU A 169 1.48 -29.30 -39.29
N THR A 170 1.27 -30.61 -39.20
CA THR A 170 1.78 -31.48 -38.10
C THR A 170 3.30 -31.43 -37.97
N ASP A 171 4.01 -31.37 -39.10
CA ASP A 171 5.46 -31.49 -39.16
C ASP A 171 6.12 -30.15 -38.79
N ILE A 172 5.49 -29.04 -39.21
CA ILE A 172 5.82 -27.67 -38.79
C ILE A 172 5.58 -27.50 -37.27
N ILE A 173 4.41 -27.92 -36.76
CA ILE A 173 4.10 -27.86 -35.32
C ILE A 173 5.09 -28.73 -34.51
N GLY A 174 5.39 -29.95 -34.96
CA GLY A 174 6.36 -30.84 -34.31
C GLY A 174 7.79 -30.30 -34.32
N GLN A 175 8.19 -29.56 -35.37
CA GLN A 175 9.46 -28.82 -35.39
C GLN A 175 9.45 -27.69 -34.36
N GLN A 176 8.39 -26.89 -34.32
CA GLN A 176 8.24 -25.74 -33.42
C GLN A 176 8.09 -26.14 -31.95
N ILE A 177 7.54 -27.32 -31.62
CA ILE A 177 7.54 -27.88 -30.26
C ILE A 177 8.98 -28.12 -29.80
N ARG A 178 9.81 -28.80 -30.62
CA ARG A 178 11.22 -29.03 -30.31
C ARG A 178 12.00 -27.73 -30.13
N TRP A 179 11.74 -26.72 -30.97
CA TRP A 179 12.28 -25.37 -30.78
C TRP A 179 11.81 -24.74 -29.47
N SER A 180 10.53 -24.82 -29.15
CA SER A 180 9.94 -24.25 -27.92
C SER A 180 10.55 -24.85 -26.66
N VAL A 181 10.69 -26.19 -26.59
CA VAL A 181 11.36 -26.86 -25.47
C VAL A 181 12.82 -26.42 -25.38
N GLY A 182 13.55 -26.37 -26.50
CA GLY A 182 14.96 -25.93 -26.51
C GLY A 182 15.15 -24.47 -26.09
N LEU A 183 14.27 -23.57 -26.50
CA LEU A 183 14.30 -22.15 -26.12
C LEU A 183 14.00 -21.97 -24.62
N LEU A 184 13.10 -22.79 -24.06
CA LEU A 184 12.86 -22.84 -22.60
C LEU A 184 14.06 -23.42 -21.84
N GLU A 185 14.72 -24.46 -22.37
CA GLU A 185 15.98 -24.98 -21.80
C GLU A 185 17.06 -23.89 -21.70
N VAL A 186 17.20 -23.00 -22.70
CA VAL A 186 18.12 -21.85 -22.62
C VAL A 186 17.61 -20.80 -21.63
N THR A 187 16.32 -20.47 -21.66
CA THR A 187 15.67 -19.46 -20.77
C THR A 187 15.79 -19.81 -19.28
N PHE A 188 15.71 -21.08 -18.92
CA PHE A 188 15.88 -21.55 -17.54
C PHE A 188 17.30 -22.05 -17.23
N SER A 189 18.25 -21.93 -18.17
CA SER A 189 19.65 -22.26 -17.93
C SER A 189 20.39 -21.20 -17.10
N ARG A 190 21.59 -21.56 -16.62
CA ARG A 190 22.57 -20.62 -16.05
C ARG A 190 23.11 -19.58 -17.05
N TYR A 191 22.80 -19.75 -18.34
CA TYR A 191 23.22 -18.90 -19.44
C TYR A 191 22.02 -18.21 -20.11
N ASN A 192 20.96 -17.89 -19.35
CA ASN A 192 19.79 -17.24 -19.93
C ASN A 192 20.10 -15.81 -20.43
N PRO A 193 19.47 -15.34 -21.53
CA PRO A 193 19.75 -14.02 -22.10
C PRO A 193 19.52 -12.85 -21.13
N ILE A 194 18.55 -12.94 -20.20
CA ILE A 194 18.28 -11.87 -19.24
C ILE A 194 19.45 -11.66 -18.27
N THR A 195 20.02 -12.72 -17.69
CA THR A 195 21.03 -12.56 -16.61
C THR A 195 22.47 -12.73 -17.07
N TYR A 196 22.71 -13.53 -18.12
CA TYR A 196 24.03 -13.74 -18.72
C TYR A 196 24.21 -12.87 -19.97
N GLY A 197 23.20 -12.84 -20.85
CA GLY A 197 23.21 -11.98 -22.04
C GLY A 197 23.39 -10.50 -21.71
N LEU A 198 22.66 -9.94 -20.74
CA LEU A 198 22.85 -8.53 -20.33
C LEU A 198 24.21 -8.23 -19.67
N LYS A 199 25.02 -9.23 -19.32
CA LYS A 199 26.39 -9.03 -18.80
C LYS A 199 27.46 -9.15 -19.89
N SER A 200 27.17 -9.88 -20.96
CA SER A 200 28.13 -10.21 -22.03
C SER A 200 27.82 -9.56 -23.38
N LEU A 201 26.62 -9.02 -23.57
CA LEU A 201 26.13 -8.42 -24.82
C LEU A 201 25.64 -6.98 -24.59
N SER A 202 25.45 -6.24 -25.69
CA SER A 202 24.69 -4.99 -25.63
C SER A 202 23.21 -5.27 -25.31
N LEU A 203 22.54 -4.31 -24.64
CA LEU A 203 21.13 -4.41 -24.28
C LEU A 203 20.25 -4.81 -25.47
N LEU A 204 20.44 -4.18 -26.64
CA LEU A 204 19.65 -4.46 -27.84
C LEU A 204 19.87 -5.89 -28.38
N MET A 205 21.13 -6.36 -28.44
CA MET A 205 21.42 -7.74 -28.86
C MET A 205 20.84 -8.76 -27.88
N SER A 206 20.98 -8.49 -26.58
CA SER A 206 20.41 -9.35 -25.53
C SER A 206 18.88 -9.40 -25.59
N LEU A 207 18.20 -8.27 -25.83
CA LEU A 207 16.75 -8.21 -26.05
C LEU A 207 16.34 -8.96 -27.32
N GLY A 208 17.14 -8.89 -28.39
CA GLY A 208 16.96 -9.71 -29.60
C GLY A 208 16.96 -11.20 -29.27
N TYR A 209 17.95 -11.68 -28.51
CA TYR A 209 17.95 -13.06 -28.02
C TYR A 209 16.77 -13.37 -27.08
N CYS A 210 16.40 -12.46 -26.17
CA CYS A 210 15.24 -12.63 -25.28
C CYS A 210 13.93 -12.83 -26.06
N HIS A 211 13.72 -12.11 -27.17
CA HIS A 211 12.51 -12.25 -27.99
C HIS A 211 12.24 -13.71 -28.39
N TYR A 212 13.25 -14.38 -28.95
CA TYR A 212 13.17 -15.79 -29.32
C TYR A 212 13.09 -16.71 -28.09
N ALA A 213 13.92 -16.46 -27.07
CA ALA A 213 13.98 -17.29 -25.86
C ALA A 213 12.62 -17.42 -25.15
N PHE A 214 11.82 -16.34 -25.17
CA PHE A 214 10.51 -16.25 -24.52
C PHE A 214 9.33 -16.56 -25.46
N TRP A 215 9.55 -16.98 -26.71
CA TRP A 215 8.47 -17.34 -27.65
C TRP A 215 7.35 -18.21 -27.06
N PRO A 216 7.63 -19.30 -26.31
CA PRO A 216 6.55 -20.19 -25.83
C PRO A 216 5.60 -19.54 -24.82
N PHE A 217 6.01 -18.46 -24.15
CA PHE A 217 5.16 -17.74 -23.20
C PHE A 217 3.99 -16.99 -23.87
N TRP A 218 4.02 -16.78 -25.20
CA TRP A 218 2.88 -16.23 -25.95
C TRP A 218 1.64 -17.13 -25.93
N SER A 219 1.77 -18.41 -25.60
CA SER A 219 0.63 -19.32 -25.42
C SER A 219 -0.33 -18.83 -24.32
N THR A 220 0.18 -18.36 -23.19
CA THR A 220 -0.63 -17.90 -22.04
C THR A 220 -1.57 -16.74 -22.38
N PRO A 221 -1.12 -15.56 -22.90
CA PRO A 221 -2.02 -14.49 -23.27
C PRO A 221 -2.97 -14.90 -24.42
N LEU A 222 -2.54 -15.73 -25.38
CA LEU A 222 -3.42 -16.19 -26.46
C LEU A 222 -4.56 -17.08 -25.95
N VAL A 223 -4.32 -17.95 -24.96
CA VAL A 223 -5.38 -18.73 -24.31
C VAL A 223 -6.32 -17.81 -23.50
N VAL A 224 -5.79 -16.80 -22.80
CA VAL A 224 -6.62 -15.87 -22.01
C VAL A 224 -7.49 -14.97 -22.90
N TYR A 225 -6.92 -14.24 -23.86
CA TYR A 225 -7.68 -13.37 -24.77
C TYR A 225 -8.53 -14.14 -25.80
N GLY A 226 -8.23 -15.42 -26.01
CA GLY A 226 -9.03 -16.32 -26.85
C GLY A 226 -10.22 -16.97 -26.14
N LEU A 227 -10.33 -16.89 -24.81
CA LEU A 227 -11.43 -17.50 -24.04
C LEU A 227 -12.16 -16.55 -23.09
N LEU A 228 -11.45 -15.70 -22.33
CA LEU A 228 -12.05 -14.90 -21.26
C LEU A 228 -13.03 -13.83 -21.78
N PRO A 229 -12.67 -12.96 -22.77
CA PRO A 229 -13.61 -12.03 -23.39
C PRO A 229 -14.86 -12.72 -23.98
N GLN A 230 -14.69 -13.91 -24.55
CA GLN A 230 -15.71 -14.67 -25.25
C GLN A 230 -16.69 -15.32 -24.28
N LEU A 231 -16.18 -15.89 -23.18
CA LEU A 231 -17.01 -16.40 -22.09
C LEU A 231 -17.77 -15.27 -21.39
N ALA A 232 -17.15 -14.09 -21.21
CA ALA A 232 -17.81 -12.91 -20.67
C ALA A 232 -18.94 -12.41 -21.60
N LEU A 233 -18.69 -12.33 -22.91
CA LEU A 233 -19.70 -12.00 -23.93
C LEU A 233 -20.88 -12.98 -23.93
N ILE A 234 -20.64 -14.28 -23.75
CA ILE A 234 -21.70 -15.30 -23.61
C ILE A 234 -22.54 -15.05 -22.34
N HIS A 235 -21.89 -14.75 -21.20
CA HIS A 235 -22.58 -14.58 -19.91
C HIS A 235 -23.06 -13.15 -19.62
N GLY A 236 -22.95 -12.22 -20.58
CA GLY A 236 -23.44 -10.83 -20.46
C GLY A 236 -22.57 -9.94 -19.58
N VAL A 237 -21.31 -10.29 -19.34
CA VAL A 237 -20.36 -9.54 -18.53
C VAL A 237 -19.39 -8.77 -19.43
N SER A 238 -19.13 -7.50 -19.12
CA SER A 238 -18.14 -6.66 -19.80
C SER A 238 -16.79 -6.80 -19.08
N VAL A 239 -15.75 -7.21 -19.79
CA VAL A 239 -14.36 -7.25 -19.27
C VAL A 239 -13.60 -5.98 -19.69
N PHE A 240 -13.94 -5.43 -20.86
CA PHE A 240 -13.42 -4.15 -21.33
C PHE A 240 -14.41 -3.00 -21.04
N PRO A 241 -13.96 -1.73 -21.15
CA PRO A 241 -14.84 -0.57 -21.02
C PRO A 241 -15.96 -0.58 -22.06
N LYS A 242 -17.17 -0.20 -21.63
CA LYS A 242 -18.32 0.00 -22.53
C LYS A 242 -18.04 1.12 -23.54
N ALA A 243 -18.74 1.10 -24.68
CA ALA A 243 -18.63 2.13 -25.72
C ALA A 243 -18.93 3.57 -25.25
N SER A 244 -19.60 3.74 -24.10
CA SER A 244 -19.85 5.02 -23.44
C SER A 244 -18.65 5.57 -22.64
N ASP A 245 -17.62 4.76 -22.38
CA ASP A 245 -16.45 5.13 -21.59
C ASP A 245 -15.36 5.73 -22.50
N PRO A 246 -14.77 6.91 -22.20
CA PRO A 246 -13.66 7.47 -22.97
C PRO A 246 -12.47 6.51 -23.20
N TRP A 247 -12.22 5.56 -22.29
CA TRP A 247 -11.14 4.57 -22.43
C TRP A 247 -11.40 3.53 -23.54
N PHE A 248 -12.64 3.36 -24.00
CA PHE A 248 -13.00 2.48 -25.13
C PHE A 248 -12.15 2.76 -26.38
N TRP A 249 -11.96 4.05 -26.70
CA TRP A 249 -11.19 4.48 -27.88
C TRP A 249 -9.70 4.12 -27.80
N LEU A 250 -9.12 4.04 -26.60
CA LEU A 250 -7.73 3.61 -26.43
C LEU A 250 -7.54 2.16 -26.89
N TYR A 251 -8.47 1.26 -26.56
CA TYR A 251 -8.41 -0.14 -27.00
C TYR A 251 -8.55 -0.29 -28.51
N ILE A 252 -9.43 0.50 -29.15
CA ILE A 252 -9.56 0.53 -30.62
C ILE A 252 -8.27 1.04 -31.28
N ILE A 253 -7.71 2.15 -30.78
CA ILE A 253 -6.49 2.76 -31.35
C ILE A 253 -5.28 1.83 -31.19
N LEU A 254 -5.13 1.17 -30.03
CA LEU A 254 -4.04 0.21 -29.81
C LEU A 254 -4.19 -1.04 -30.69
N PHE A 255 -5.41 -1.59 -30.81
CA PHE A 255 -5.66 -2.78 -31.63
C PHE A 255 -5.43 -2.50 -33.12
N LEU A 256 -6.08 -1.46 -33.67
CA LEU A 256 -5.95 -1.11 -35.08
C LEU A 256 -4.55 -0.60 -35.41
N GLY A 257 -3.94 0.20 -34.53
CA GLY A 257 -2.59 0.74 -34.72
C GLY A 257 -1.52 -0.36 -34.78
N GLY A 258 -1.60 -1.35 -33.88
CA GLY A 258 -0.66 -2.47 -33.86
C GLY A 258 -0.69 -3.29 -35.16
N TYR A 259 -1.87 -3.75 -35.59
CA TYR A 259 -2.00 -4.51 -36.83
C TYR A 259 -1.76 -3.67 -38.10
N ALA A 260 -2.04 -2.36 -38.08
CA ALA A 260 -1.72 -1.47 -39.19
C ALA A 260 -0.21 -1.24 -39.35
N GLN A 261 0.54 -1.13 -38.24
CA GLN A 261 2.00 -1.08 -38.29
C GLN A 261 2.57 -2.40 -38.81
N ASP A 262 2.17 -3.53 -38.23
CA ASP A 262 2.66 -4.86 -38.61
C ASP A 262 2.39 -5.18 -40.10
N LEU A 263 1.22 -4.81 -40.62
CA LEU A 263 0.92 -4.87 -42.06
C LEU A 263 1.82 -3.93 -42.89
N SER A 264 2.07 -2.71 -42.43
CA SER A 264 2.93 -1.75 -43.13
C SER A 264 4.35 -2.27 -43.24
N ASP A 265 4.93 -2.75 -42.13
CA ASP A 265 6.30 -3.26 -42.07
C ASP A 265 6.43 -4.52 -42.97
N PHE A 266 5.48 -5.44 -42.92
CA PHE A 266 5.44 -6.65 -43.78
C PHE A 266 5.33 -6.32 -45.28
N LEU A 267 4.63 -5.25 -45.67
CA LEU A 267 4.55 -4.80 -47.06
C LEU A 267 5.83 -4.07 -47.52
N LEU A 268 6.48 -3.30 -46.63
CA LEU A 268 7.73 -2.60 -46.93
C LEU A 268 8.90 -3.58 -47.17
N GLU A 269 8.90 -4.75 -46.52
CA GLU A 269 9.84 -5.84 -46.81
C GLU A 269 9.52 -6.63 -48.11
N GLY A 270 8.49 -6.24 -48.87
CA GLY A 270 8.11 -6.88 -50.12
C GLY A 270 7.15 -8.06 -49.97
N GLY A 271 6.47 -8.16 -48.82
CA GLY A 271 5.39 -9.12 -48.60
C GLY A 271 4.12 -8.80 -49.39
N THR A 272 3.06 -9.58 -49.16
CA THR A 272 1.73 -9.35 -49.75
C THR A 272 0.65 -9.52 -48.70
N TYR A 273 -0.49 -8.83 -48.85
CA TYR A 273 -1.63 -8.92 -47.93
C TYR A 273 -2.07 -10.36 -47.62
N ARG A 274 -2.06 -11.24 -48.63
CA ARG A 274 -2.41 -12.67 -48.48
C ARG A 274 -1.37 -13.43 -47.64
N LYS A 275 -0.08 -13.17 -47.84
CA LYS A 275 1.00 -13.76 -47.01
C LYS A 275 0.97 -13.24 -45.57
N TRP A 276 0.73 -11.94 -45.39
CA TRP A 276 0.57 -11.32 -44.07
C TRP A 276 -0.56 -11.99 -43.28
N TRP A 277 -1.76 -12.07 -43.87
CA TRP A 277 -2.90 -12.71 -43.20
C TRP A 277 -2.68 -14.19 -42.89
N ASN A 278 -1.91 -14.90 -43.72
CA ASN A 278 -1.52 -16.28 -43.44
C ASN A 278 -0.46 -16.40 -42.32
N ASP A 279 0.41 -15.41 -42.11
CA ASP A 279 1.29 -15.41 -40.93
C ASP A 279 0.52 -15.11 -39.62
N GLN A 280 -0.46 -14.19 -39.65
CA GLN A 280 -1.35 -13.95 -38.49
C GLN A 280 -2.09 -15.23 -38.07
N ARG A 281 -2.62 -15.97 -39.05
CA ARG A 281 -3.16 -17.33 -38.83
C ARG A 281 -2.12 -18.25 -38.21
N MET A 282 -0.92 -18.31 -38.79
CA MET A 282 0.17 -19.18 -38.28
C MET A 282 0.68 -18.75 -36.90
N TRP A 283 0.58 -17.48 -36.50
CA TRP A 283 0.89 -16.98 -35.15
C TRP A 283 -0.14 -17.50 -34.13
N MET A 284 -1.43 -17.43 -34.47
CA MET A 284 -2.49 -18.03 -33.65
C MET A 284 -2.36 -19.56 -33.55
N VAL A 285 -1.99 -20.24 -34.65
CA VAL A 285 -1.66 -21.70 -34.64
C VAL A 285 -0.47 -21.97 -33.72
N ARG A 286 0.64 -21.22 -33.84
CA ARG A 286 1.83 -21.32 -32.99
C ARG A 286 1.46 -21.25 -31.51
N GLY A 287 0.76 -20.20 -31.10
CA GLY A 287 0.37 -19.98 -29.70
C GLY A 287 -0.52 -21.07 -29.11
N LEU A 288 -1.56 -21.48 -29.84
CA LEU A 288 -2.56 -22.46 -29.37
C LEU A 288 -2.19 -23.93 -29.63
N SER A 289 -1.01 -24.20 -30.22
CA SER A 289 -0.48 -25.55 -30.39
C SER A 289 1.00 -25.64 -29.98
N SER A 290 1.95 -25.32 -30.86
CA SER A 290 3.38 -25.62 -30.66
C SER A 290 3.99 -24.94 -29.43
N PHE A 291 3.60 -23.70 -29.13
CA PHE A 291 4.04 -22.99 -27.92
C PHE A 291 3.42 -23.56 -26.64
N PHE A 292 2.11 -23.84 -26.64
CA PHE A 292 1.39 -24.42 -25.51
C PHE A 292 1.90 -25.82 -25.15
N PHE A 293 2.05 -26.69 -26.15
CA PHE A 293 2.56 -28.05 -25.95
C PHE A 293 4.06 -28.05 -25.63
N GLY A 294 4.88 -27.19 -26.24
CA GLY A 294 6.29 -27.06 -25.89
C GLY A 294 6.52 -26.57 -24.45
N PHE A 295 5.72 -25.60 -23.98
CA PHE A 295 5.74 -25.18 -22.58
C PHE A 295 5.33 -26.31 -21.62
N THR A 296 4.24 -27.02 -21.95
CA THR A 296 3.75 -28.16 -21.18
C THR A 296 4.79 -29.29 -21.11
N GLU A 297 5.40 -29.67 -22.24
CA GLU A 297 6.44 -30.70 -22.31
C GLU A 297 7.68 -30.33 -21.51
N PHE A 298 8.15 -29.07 -21.63
CA PHE A 298 9.27 -28.55 -20.83
C PHE A 298 8.96 -28.61 -19.31
N THR A 299 7.76 -28.24 -18.88
CA THR A 299 7.34 -28.33 -17.48
C THR A 299 7.29 -29.80 -17.01
N LEU A 300 6.67 -30.70 -17.76
CA LEU A 300 6.62 -32.13 -17.42
C LEU A 300 8.03 -32.77 -17.36
N LYS A 301 8.93 -32.39 -18.27
CA LYS A 301 10.33 -32.80 -18.28
C LYS A 301 11.07 -32.29 -17.04
N THR A 302 10.89 -31.02 -16.68
CA THR A 302 11.49 -30.39 -15.49
C THR A 302 11.00 -31.03 -14.18
N LEU A 303 9.76 -31.52 -14.15
CA LEU A 303 9.18 -32.25 -13.03
C LEU A 303 9.51 -33.76 -13.02
N ASN A 304 10.34 -34.25 -13.95
CA ASN A 304 10.65 -35.68 -14.16
C ASN A 304 9.42 -36.57 -14.46
N LEU A 305 8.35 -36.00 -14.99
CA LEU A 305 7.10 -36.70 -15.34
C LEU A 305 7.04 -37.19 -16.80
N SER A 306 8.04 -36.84 -17.63
CA SER A 306 8.08 -37.17 -19.06
C SER A 306 9.47 -37.66 -19.50
N THR A 307 9.48 -38.65 -20.40
CA THR A 307 10.70 -39.25 -20.99
C THR A 307 10.53 -39.55 -22.50
N GLN A 308 9.89 -38.65 -23.26
CA GLN A 308 9.82 -38.80 -24.72
C GLN A 308 11.21 -38.66 -25.37
N GLY A 309 11.44 -39.47 -26.41
CA GLY A 309 12.69 -39.50 -27.18
C GLY A 309 12.67 -38.56 -28.38
N PHE A 310 13.85 -38.02 -28.74
CA PHE A 310 14.03 -37.20 -29.93
C PHE A 310 13.71 -37.98 -31.21
N ASN A 311 12.80 -37.47 -32.03
CA ASN A 311 12.50 -37.95 -33.36
C ASN A 311 12.74 -36.84 -34.41
N VAL A 312 13.00 -37.23 -35.66
CA VAL A 312 13.34 -36.31 -36.76
C VAL A 312 12.07 -35.95 -37.54
N THR A 313 11.82 -34.65 -37.76
CA THR A 313 10.75 -34.17 -38.65
C THR A 313 11.01 -34.64 -40.08
N SER A 314 10.02 -35.28 -40.73
CA SER A 314 10.14 -35.65 -42.14
C SER A 314 10.14 -34.42 -43.05
N LYS A 315 10.93 -34.49 -44.13
CA LYS A 315 10.91 -33.55 -45.27
C LYS A 315 10.70 -34.29 -46.60
N ALA A 316 10.33 -35.57 -46.56
CA ALA A 316 10.15 -36.41 -47.75
C ALA A 316 8.86 -36.04 -48.50
N ASN A 317 8.89 -36.21 -49.83
CA ASN A 317 7.83 -35.81 -50.76
C ASN A 317 7.11 -37.04 -51.33
N ASP A 318 6.56 -37.87 -50.45
CA ASP A 318 6.05 -39.21 -50.81
C ASP A 318 4.58 -39.22 -51.30
N ASP A 319 3.93 -38.05 -51.35
CA ASP A 319 2.50 -37.88 -51.68
C ASP A 319 2.26 -36.69 -52.64
N ASN A 320 1.64 -36.99 -53.79
CA ASN A 320 1.32 -36.02 -54.84
C ASN A 320 0.06 -35.18 -54.57
N GLU A 321 -0.87 -35.63 -53.72
CA GLU A 321 -2.05 -34.85 -53.35
C GLU A 321 -1.71 -33.83 -52.26
N GLN A 322 -0.88 -34.23 -51.30
CA GLN A 322 -0.28 -33.31 -50.33
C GLN A 322 0.48 -32.16 -51.02
N MET A 323 1.24 -32.44 -52.09
CA MET A 323 1.93 -31.39 -52.85
C MET A 323 0.95 -30.36 -53.44
N LYS A 324 -0.15 -30.82 -54.04
CA LYS A 324 -1.20 -29.93 -54.58
C LYS A 324 -1.86 -29.08 -53.49
N ARG A 325 -2.14 -29.65 -52.31
CA ARG A 325 -2.67 -28.88 -51.17
C ARG A 325 -1.70 -27.77 -50.74
N TYR A 326 -0.41 -28.08 -50.65
CA TYR A 326 0.63 -27.11 -50.33
C TYR A 326 0.76 -26.00 -51.40
N GLU A 327 0.78 -26.34 -52.69
CA GLU A 327 0.83 -25.37 -53.81
C GLU A 327 -0.40 -24.46 -53.88
N GLN A 328 -1.56 -24.92 -53.39
CA GLN A 328 -2.80 -24.14 -53.28
C GLN A 328 -2.89 -23.30 -51.99
N GLU A 329 -1.87 -23.35 -51.12
CA GLU A 329 -1.85 -22.78 -49.77
C GLU A 329 -2.94 -23.32 -48.81
N ILE A 330 -3.39 -24.57 -49.02
CA ILE A 330 -4.41 -25.22 -48.19
C ILE A 330 -3.72 -25.97 -47.03
N PHE A 331 -4.13 -25.68 -45.79
CA PHE A 331 -3.61 -26.38 -44.62
C PHE A 331 -3.98 -27.87 -44.63
N ASP A 332 -2.98 -28.73 -44.39
CA ASP A 332 -3.14 -30.17 -44.21
C ASP A 332 -2.99 -30.51 -42.72
N PHE A 333 -4.09 -30.92 -42.07
CA PHE A 333 -4.14 -31.23 -40.65
C PHE A 333 -3.63 -32.64 -40.31
N GLY A 334 -3.37 -33.48 -41.32
CA GLY A 334 -2.70 -34.77 -41.17
C GLY A 334 -3.50 -35.89 -40.48
N PRO A 335 -2.87 -37.08 -40.33
CA PRO A 335 -3.56 -38.29 -39.89
C PRO A 335 -3.94 -38.28 -38.40
N SER A 336 -4.91 -39.14 -38.05
CA SER A 336 -5.53 -39.19 -36.71
C SER A 336 -4.58 -39.53 -35.56
N SER A 337 -3.32 -39.92 -35.82
CA SER A 337 -2.27 -40.05 -34.80
C SER A 337 -1.91 -38.72 -34.12
N SER A 338 -2.10 -37.59 -34.80
CA SER A 338 -1.77 -36.24 -34.32
C SER A 338 -2.85 -35.63 -33.40
N MET A 339 -3.77 -36.46 -32.88
CA MET A 339 -5.09 -36.06 -32.34
C MET A 339 -5.07 -34.93 -31.29
N PHE A 340 -4.06 -34.88 -30.43
CA PHE A 340 -4.04 -33.94 -29.30
C PHE A 340 -3.55 -32.53 -29.68
N LEU A 341 -2.73 -32.40 -30.75
CA LEU A 341 -2.05 -31.14 -31.10
C LEU A 341 -3.01 -30.01 -31.48
N PHE A 342 -4.17 -30.34 -32.03
CA PHE A 342 -5.16 -29.36 -32.50
C PHE A 342 -6.31 -29.14 -31.51
N LEU A 343 -6.39 -29.88 -30.40
CA LEU A 343 -7.52 -29.82 -29.47
C LEU A 343 -7.72 -28.43 -28.82
N PRO A 344 -6.69 -27.73 -28.30
CA PRO A 344 -6.88 -26.41 -27.69
C PRO A 344 -7.36 -25.38 -28.72
N MET A 345 -6.70 -25.33 -29.87
CA MET A 345 -7.08 -24.47 -31.01
C MET A 345 -8.52 -24.72 -31.49
N THR A 346 -8.93 -25.98 -31.65
CA THR A 346 -10.30 -26.33 -32.06
C THR A 346 -11.33 -25.88 -31.02
N THR A 347 -11.01 -26.04 -29.73
CA THR A 347 -11.88 -25.61 -28.61
C THR A 347 -12.04 -24.08 -28.58
N VAL A 348 -10.94 -23.34 -28.73
CA VAL A 348 -10.94 -21.87 -28.82
C VAL A 348 -11.75 -21.40 -30.02
N ALA A 349 -11.61 -22.03 -31.19
CA ALA A 349 -12.39 -21.70 -32.38
C ALA A 349 -13.91 -21.86 -32.13
N ILE A 350 -14.35 -22.99 -31.56
CA ILE A 350 -15.77 -23.21 -31.25
C ILE A 350 -16.29 -22.16 -30.24
N VAL A 351 -15.53 -21.85 -29.18
CA VAL A 351 -15.90 -20.81 -28.20
C VAL A 351 -16.05 -19.43 -28.87
N ASN A 352 -15.12 -19.05 -29.75
CA ASN A 352 -15.18 -17.76 -30.46
C ASN A 352 -16.36 -17.70 -31.44
N LEU A 353 -16.66 -18.79 -32.16
CA LEU A 353 -17.82 -18.84 -33.05
C LEU A 353 -19.14 -18.71 -32.29
N LEU A 354 -19.30 -19.41 -31.17
CA LEU A 354 -20.49 -19.31 -30.32
C LEU A 354 -20.63 -17.91 -29.73
N ALA A 355 -19.54 -17.32 -29.21
CA ALA A 355 -19.56 -15.97 -28.63
C ALA A 355 -19.84 -14.89 -29.69
N PHE A 356 -19.33 -15.04 -30.92
CA PHE A 356 -19.61 -14.15 -32.04
C PHE A 356 -21.08 -14.18 -32.47
N VAL A 357 -21.66 -15.38 -32.65
CA VAL A 357 -23.08 -15.54 -32.99
C VAL A 357 -23.98 -15.00 -31.88
N TRP A 358 -23.65 -15.28 -30.61
CA TRP A 358 -24.39 -14.77 -29.46
C TRP A 358 -24.28 -13.26 -29.31
N GLY A 359 -23.08 -12.68 -29.46
CA GLY A 359 -22.86 -11.23 -29.38
C GLY A 359 -23.60 -10.46 -30.48
N ILE A 360 -23.66 -11.00 -31.70
CA ILE A 360 -24.49 -10.46 -32.79
C ILE A 360 -25.98 -10.49 -32.39
N TYR A 361 -26.48 -11.62 -31.88
CA TYR A 361 -27.87 -11.74 -31.42
C TYR A 361 -28.20 -10.74 -30.30
N VAL A 362 -27.32 -10.58 -29.31
CA VAL A 362 -27.46 -9.63 -28.20
C VAL A 362 -27.52 -8.19 -28.70
N ILE A 363 -26.64 -7.78 -29.63
CA ILE A 363 -26.69 -6.41 -30.20
C ILE A 363 -28.01 -6.19 -30.95
N PHE A 364 -28.45 -7.14 -31.79
CA PHE A 364 -29.70 -6.99 -32.55
C PHE A 364 -30.96 -6.97 -31.67
N THR A 365 -30.92 -7.50 -30.44
CA THR A 365 -32.11 -7.58 -29.56
C THR A 365 -32.08 -6.66 -28.33
N TRP A 366 -30.92 -6.15 -27.90
CA TRP A 366 -30.78 -5.28 -26.71
C TRP A 366 -30.04 -3.95 -26.97
N GLY A 367 -29.48 -3.74 -28.16
CA GLY A 367 -28.86 -2.46 -28.57
C GLY A 367 -27.46 -2.18 -28.01
N GLU A 368 -27.25 -2.32 -26.70
CA GLU A 368 -25.95 -2.12 -26.05
C GLU A 368 -25.26 -3.47 -25.72
N GLY A 369 -24.46 -3.99 -26.65
CA GLY A 369 -23.63 -5.17 -26.44
C GLY A 369 -22.16 -4.86 -26.06
N PRO A 370 -21.38 -5.84 -25.53
CA PRO A 370 -19.94 -5.69 -25.29
C PRO A 370 -19.15 -5.66 -26.62
N VAL A 371 -18.91 -4.44 -27.13
CA VAL A 371 -18.38 -4.22 -28.50
C VAL A 371 -16.92 -4.68 -28.67
N LEU A 372 -16.06 -4.51 -27.65
CA LEU A 372 -14.64 -4.88 -27.74
C LEU A 372 -14.46 -6.41 -27.68
N GLU A 373 -15.24 -7.09 -26.84
CA GLU A 373 -15.33 -8.54 -26.77
C GLU A 373 -15.81 -9.13 -28.10
N LEU A 374 -16.82 -8.52 -28.73
CA LEU A 374 -17.30 -8.93 -30.06
C LEU A 374 -16.26 -8.65 -31.16
N MET A 375 -15.51 -7.54 -31.08
CA MET A 375 -14.41 -7.25 -32.02
C MET A 375 -13.31 -8.33 -31.95
N LEU A 376 -12.93 -8.76 -30.75
CA LEU A 376 -11.96 -9.84 -30.55
C LEU A 376 -12.50 -11.19 -31.04
N ALA A 377 -13.75 -11.53 -30.73
CA ALA A 377 -14.41 -12.74 -31.23
C ALA A 377 -14.48 -12.75 -32.77
N SER A 378 -14.78 -11.61 -33.39
CA SER A 378 -14.80 -11.44 -34.85
C SER A 378 -13.43 -11.68 -35.47
N PHE A 379 -12.37 -11.09 -34.91
CA PHE A 379 -11.00 -11.27 -35.39
C PHE A 379 -10.55 -12.73 -35.29
N ALA A 380 -10.84 -13.39 -34.16
CA ALA A 380 -10.55 -14.81 -33.98
C ALA A 380 -11.33 -15.69 -34.97
N VAL A 381 -12.62 -15.42 -35.22
CA VAL A 381 -13.45 -16.14 -36.20
C VAL A 381 -12.88 -16.03 -37.61
N VAL A 382 -12.50 -14.84 -38.09
CA VAL A 382 -11.93 -14.66 -39.44
C VAL A 382 -10.57 -15.37 -39.61
N ASN A 383 -9.76 -15.41 -38.54
CA ASN A 383 -8.51 -16.18 -38.54
C ASN A 383 -8.76 -17.70 -38.46
N CYS A 384 -9.81 -18.15 -37.78
CA CYS A 384 -10.19 -19.56 -37.66
C CYS A 384 -10.92 -20.14 -38.89
N LEU A 385 -11.20 -19.35 -39.94
CA LEU A 385 -11.94 -19.84 -41.13
C LEU A 385 -11.43 -21.18 -41.71
N PRO A 386 -10.11 -21.42 -41.90
CA PRO A 386 -9.62 -22.71 -42.41
C PRO A 386 -9.86 -23.89 -41.45
N ILE A 387 -10.06 -23.63 -40.16
CA ILE A 387 -10.37 -24.65 -39.14
C ILE A 387 -11.84 -25.02 -39.25
N TYR A 388 -12.76 -24.05 -39.35
CA TYR A 388 -14.19 -24.34 -39.56
C TYR A 388 -14.43 -25.08 -40.89
N GLU A 389 -13.70 -24.69 -41.95
CA GLU A 389 -13.70 -25.38 -43.24
C GLU A 389 -13.24 -26.84 -43.10
N ALA A 390 -12.12 -27.08 -42.40
CA ALA A 390 -11.60 -28.42 -42.10
C ALA A 390 -12.48 -29.24 -41.13
N MET A 391 -13.30 -28.60 -40.29
CA MET A 391 -14.22 -29.26 -39.36
C MET A 391 -15.55 -29.68 -40.00
N VAL A 392 -16.06 -28.91 -40.97
CA VAL A 392 -17.46 -29.01 -41.43
C VAL A 392 -17.59 -29.19 -42.94
N LEU A 393 -16.73 -28.56 -43.75
CA LEU A 393 -16.90 -28.47 -45.20
C LEU A 393 -16.02 -29.45 -45.98
N ARG A 394 -14.85 -29.84 -45.44
CA ARG A 394 -13.90 -30.72 -46.13
C ARG A 394 -14.22 -32.20 -45.97
N ILE A 395 -14.19 -32.89 -47.11
CA ILE A 395 -14.45 -34.33 -47.22
C ILE A 395 -13.14 -35.12 -47.41
N ASP A 396 -12.07 -34.48 -47.89
CA ASP A 396 -10.76 -35.11 -48.16
C ASP A 396 -9.96 -35.45 -46.91
N ASP A 397 -8.86 -36.20 -47.07
CA ASP A 397 -8.05 -36.70 -45.96
C ASP A 397 -7.26 -35.63 -45.19
N GLY A 398 -7.18 -34.40 -45.69
CA GLY A 398 -6.59 -33.26 -44.95
C GLY A 398 -7.54 -32.54 -43.99
N LYS A 399 -8.78 -33.04 -43.79
CA LYS A 399 -9.78 -32.49 -42.85
C LYS A 399 -9.44 -32.76 -41.37
N LEU A 400 -10.12 -32.07 -40.45
CA LEU A 400 -9.90 -32.26 -39.02
C LEU A 400 -10.52 -33.60 -38.54
N PRO A 401 -9.77 -34.48 -37.83
CA PRO A 401 -10.31 -35.75 -37.35
C PRO A 401 -11.52 -35.59 -36.42
N THR A 402 -12.63 -36.26 -36.74
CA THR A 402 -13.96 -36.09 -36.09
C THR A 402 -13.95 -36.28 -34.56
N ARG A 403 -13.04 -37.12 -34.03
CA ARG A 403 -12.84 -37.30 -32.58
C ARG A 403 -12.38 -36.00 -31.88
N ILE A 404 -11.58 -35.17 -32.57
CA ILE A 404 -11.15 -33.87 -32.06
C ILE A 404 -12.34 -32.91 -32.01
N CYS A 405 -13.15 -32.85 -33.08
CA CYS A 405 -14.36 -32.01 -33.11
C CYS A 405 -15.31 -32.32 -31.95
N PHE A 406 -15.53 -33.61 -31.67
CA PHE A 406 -16.36 -34.05 -30.54
C PHE A 406 -15.76 -33.68 -29.18
N LEU A 407 -14.47 -33.96 -28.96
CA LEU A 407 -13.79 -33.67 -27.69
C LEU A 407 -13.65 -32.17 -27.44
N ALA A 408 -13.42 -31.37 -28.49
CA ALA A 408 -13.42 -29.92 -28.42
C ALA A 408 -14.80 -29.37 -28.08
N GLY A 409 -15.87 -29.87 -28.69
CA GLY A 409 -17.25 -29.51 -28.36
C GLY A 409 -17.62 -29.82 -26.90
N LEU A 410 -17.20 -30.98 -26.39
CA LEU A 410 -17.37 -31.34 -24.97
C LEU A 410 -16.60 -30.38 -24.05
N LEU A 411 -15.35 -30.05 -24.39
CA LEU A 411 -14.53 -29.12 -23.60
C LEU A 411 -15.09 -27.69 -23.65
N THR A 412 -15.61 -27.23 -24.80
CA THR A 412 -16.34 -25.97 -24.92
C THR A 412 -17.56 -25.94 -24.02
N PHE A 413 -18.38 -26.99 -23.99
CA PHE A 413 -19.55 -27.08 -23.11
C PHE A 413 -19.15 -26.96 -21.62
N VAL A 414 -18.07 -27.64 -21.20
CA VAL A 414 -17.54 -27.54 -19.83
C VAL A 414 -17.03 -26.13 -19.53
N LEU A 415 -16.30 -25.49 -20.45
CA LEU A 415 -15.78 -24.13 -20.28
C LEU A 415 -16.90 -23.08 -20.21
N THR A 416 -17.91 -23.16 -21.08
CA THR A 416 -19.07 -22.27 -21.03
C THR A 416 -19.87 -22.48 -19.74
N GLY A 417 -20.06 -23.73 -19.31
CA GLY A 417 -20.74 -24.07 -18.06
C GLY A 417 -19.99 -23.59 -16.80
N SER A 418 -18.66 -23.72 -16.75
CA SER A 418 -17.87 -23.23 -15.61
C SER A 418 -17.78 -21.70 -15.57
N GLY A 419 -17.70 -21.05 -16.74
CA GLY A 419 -17.71 -19.59 -16.85
C GLY A 419 -18.95 -18.94 -16.23
N TYR A 420 -20.11 -19.62 -16.26
CA TYR A 420 -21.33 -19.15 -15.62
C TYR A 420 -21.15 -18.95 -14.11
N PHE A 421 -20.51 -19.89 -13.42
CA PHE A 421 -20.26 -19.79 -11.99
C PHE A 421 -19.22 -18.70 -11.69
N PHE A 422 -18.05 -18.76 -12.34
CA PHE A 422 -16.95 -17.82 -12.08
C PHE A 422 -17.29 -16.35 -12.39
N LEU A 423 -18.19 -16.06 -13.33
CA LEU A 423 -18.52 -14.69 -13.73
C LEU A 423 -19.80 -14.15 -13.07
N LYS A 424 -20.72 -15.01 -12.61
CA LYS A 424 -22.01 -14.58 -12.04
C LYS A 424 -22.01 -14.42 -10.52
N GLU A 425 -21.10 -15.06 -9.80
CA GLU A 425 -21.05 -14.99 -8.33
C GLU A 425 -20.75 -13.57 -7.80
N HIS A 426 -20.20 -12.69 -8.64
CA HIS A 426 -19.98 -11.27 -8.34
C HIS A 426 -21.16 -10.33 -8.69
N SER A 427 -22.33 -10.83 -9.13
CA SER A 427 -23.44 -9.98 -9.58
C SER A 427 -24.58 -9.76 -8.56
N VAL A 428 -24.37 -10.02 -7.27
CA VAL A 428 -25.36 -9.76 -6.21
C VAL A 428 -25.17 -8.35 -5.63
N VAL A 429 -25.38 -7.34 -6.47
CA VAL A 429 -25.31 -5.92 -6.04
C VAL A 429 -26.56 -5.56 -5.24
N GLY A 430 -26.48 -5.74 -3.93
CA GLY A 430 -27.26 -4.93 -2.99
C GLY A 430 -26.91 -3.45 -3.15
N ALA A 431 -27.81 -2.55 -2.73
CA ALA A 431 -27.58 -1.11 -2.89
C ALA A 431 -26.25 -0.68 -2.25
N ILE A 432 -25.32 -0.15 -3.06
CA ILE A 432 -23.95 0.16 -2.63
C ILE A 432 -23.97 1.31 -1.60
N LEU A 433 -23.87 0.95 -0.31
CA LEU A 433 -23.92 1.85 0.84
C LEU A 433 -22.62 2.65 1.05
N HIS A 434 -21.48 2.15 0.55
CA HIS A 434 -20.21 2.88 0.52
C HIS A 434 -19.34 2.44 -0.66
N THR A 435 -18.40 3.29 -1.06
CA THR A 435 -17.32 2.95 -2.00
C THR A 435 -15.96 3.13 -1.33
N CYS A 436 -14.96 2.39 -1.82
CA CYS A 436 -13.57 2.48 -1.37
C CYS A 436 -12.64 2.52 -2.59
N HIS A 437 -11.81 3.56 -2.70
CA HIS A 437 -10.94 3.77 -3.85
C HIS A 437 -9.50 4.12 -3.40
N PRO A 438 -8.46 3.56 -4.04
CA PRO A 438 -7.08 4.01 -3.86
C PRO A 438 -6.94 5.49 -4.22
N CYS A 439 -6.18 6.24 -3.43
CA CYS A 439 -5.91 7.64 -3.75
C CYS A 439 -5.06 7.74 -5.03
N ARG A 440 -5.41 8.67 -5.93
CA ARG A 440 -4.64 8.94 -7.16
C ARG A 440 -3.16 9.30 -6.90
N ARG A 441 -2.84 9.78 -5.69
CA ARG A 441 -1.49 10.14 -5.23
C ARG A 441 -0.59 8.94 -4.87
N THR A 442 -1.15 7.73 -4.77
CA THR A 442 -0.43 6.52 -4.30
C THR A 442 0.81 6.19 -5.15
N ILE A 443 0.76 6.39 -6.47
CA ILE A 443 1.92 6.17 -7.36
C ILE A 443 3.00 7.25 -7.12
N PRO A 444 2.70 8.57 -7.19
CA PRO A 444 3.62 9.61 -6.77
C PRO A 444 4.28 9.40 -5.40
N TYR A 445 3.52 9.05 -4.35
CA TYR A 445 4.08 8.80 -3.02
C TYR A 445 5.07 7.63 -3.00
N ARG A 446 4.78 6.53 -3.72
CA ARG A 446 5.71 5.38 -3.82
C ARG A 446 6.99 5.74 -4.57
N ILE A 447 6.90 6.53 -5.64
CA ILE A 447 8.08 7.02 -6.39
C ILE A 447 8.93 7.93 -5.49
N TYR A 448 8.32 8.93 -4.86
CA TYR A 448 9.00 9.83 -3.92
C TYR A 448 9.66 9.05 -2.77
N ALA A 449 8.96 8.07 -2.18
CA ALA A 449 9.48 7.26 -1.08
C ALA A 449 10.74 6.48 -1.48
N VAL A 450 10.80 5.91 -2.69
CA VAL A 450 12.01 5.26 -3.19
C VAL A 450 13.16 6.26 -3.32
N ILE A 451 12.92 7.44 -3.88
CA ILE A 451 13.97 8.47 -4.06
C ILE A 451 14.49 8.98 -2.70
N HIS A 452 13.60 9.26 -1.74
CA HIS A 452 14.00 9.67 -0.39
C HIS A 452 14.70 8.54 0.38
N THR A 453 14.29 7.28 0.22
CA THR A 453 15.00 6.14 0.80
C THR A 453 16.44 6.06 0.29
N CYS A 454 16.69 6.28 -1.00
CA CYS A 454 18.04 6.35 -1.54
C CYS A 454 18.86 7.50 -0.93
N GLY A 455 18.26 8.68 -0.73
CA GLY A 455 18.92 9.81 -0.04
C GLY A 455 19.27 9.49 1.42
N ILE A 456 18.34 8.88 2.16
CA ILE A 456 18.56 8.45 3.55
C ILE A 456 19.67 7.38 3.65
N ILE A 457 19.71 6.41 2.72
CA ILE A 457 20.78 5.41 2.68
C ILE A 457 22.14 6.06 2.40
N ALA A 458 22.20 7.04 1.50
CA ALA A 458 23.42 7.81 1.23
C ALA A 458 23.87 8.63 2.47
N LEU A 459 22.92 9.20 3.22
CA LEU A 459 23.20 9.93 4.46
C LEU A 459 23.75 8.99 5.56
N MET A 460 23.09 7.85 5.79
CA MET A 460 23.55 6.82 6.73
C MET A 460 24.96 6.33 6.37
N TYR A 461 25.24 6.10 5.08
CA TYR A 461 26.59 5.76 4.61
C TYR A 461 27.60 6.87 4.91
N HIS A 462 27.25 8.14 4.67
CA HIS A 462 28.11 9.29 4.97
C HIS A 462 28.45 9.38 6.46
N HIS A 463 27.49 9.21 7.37
CA HIS A 463 27.77 9.20 8.83
C HIS A 463 28.66 8.02 9.25
N VAL A 464 28.40 6.81 8.75
CA VAL A 464 29.24 5.63 9.06
C VAL A 464 30.65 5.80 8.50
N HIS A 465 30.80 6.35 7.30
CA HIS A 465 32.12 6.65 6.71
C HIS A 465 32.86 7.75 7.49
N SER A 466 32.16 8.81 7.90
CA SER A 466 32.71 9.88 8.74
C SER A 466 33.16 9.35 10.11
N LEU A 467 32.38 8.46 10.74
CA LEU A 467 32.73 7.85 12.03
C LEU A 467 34.00 6.97 11.96
N LEU A 468 34.33 6.45 10.77
CA LEU A 468 35.53 5.65 10.51
C LEU A 468 36.75 6.48 10.06
N THR A 469 36.59 7.78 9.75
CA THR A 469 37.65 8.63 9.16
C THR A 469 37.88 9.95 9.90
N SER A 470 36.95 10.40 10.75
CA SER A 470 36.99 11.66 11.48
C SER A 470 37.45 11.49 12.93
N ASN A 471 38.26 12.43 13.41
CA ASN A 471 38.61 12.51 14.83
C ASN A 471 37.41 12.92 15.72
N ASN A 472 36.40 13.58 15.15
CA ASN A 472 35.28 14.18 15.90
C ASN A 472 34.14 13.17 16.13
N THR A 473 34.47 12.09 16.84
CA THR A 473 33.57 10.95 17.11
C THR A 473 32.27 11.36 17.80
N LEU A 474 32.32 12.18 18.86
CA LEU A 474 31.13 12.59 19.63
C LEU A 474 30.10 13.35 18.78
N ILE A 475 30.55 14.33 17.98
CA ILE A 475 29.68 15.10 17.07
C ILE A 475 29.03 14.17 16.05
N THR A 476 29.82 13.27 15.46
CA THR A 476 29.36 12.31 14.45
C THR A 476 28.34 11.32 15.03
N CYS A 477 28.54 10.86 16.27
CA CYS A 477 27.59 10.01 17.00
C CYS A 477 26.28 10.72 17.34
N LEU A 478 26.31 12.01 17.71
CA LEU A 478 25.10 12.79 18.00
C LEU A 478 24.25 13.05 16.75
N LEU A 479 24.88 13.33 15.60
CA LEU A 479 24.20 13.41 14.31
C LEU A 479 23.63 12.06 13.90
N LEU A 480 24.45 10.99 13.89
CA LEU A 480 24.00 9.64 13.52
C LEU A 480 22.82 9.17 14.37
N LEU A 481 22.84 9.38 15.69
CA LEU A 481 21.71 9.06 16.58
C LEU A 481 20.44 9.85 16.20
N SER A 482 20.59 11.13 15.89
CA SER A 482 19.48 12.01 15.50
C SER A 482 18.88 11.59 14.16
N ASP A 483 19.71 11.35 13.15
CA ASP A 483 19.28 10.93 11.82
C ASP A 483 18.78 9.48 11.78
N MET A 484 19.22 8.59 12.67
CA MET A 484 18.60 7.28 12.87
C MET A 484 17.18 7.41 13.43
N VAL A 485 16.94 8.33 14.39
CA VAL A 485 15.58 8.60 14.90
C VAL A 485 14.69 9.23 13.82
N LEU A 486 15.20 10.23 13.09
CA LEU A 486 14.47 10.85 11.97
C LEU A 486 14.18 9.84 10.85
N THR A 487 15.14 8.96 10.53
CA THR A 487 14.96 7.86 9.57
C THR A 487 13.84 6.91 10.01
N PHE A 488 13.84 6.47 11.27
CA PHE A 488 12.80 5.57 11.78
C PHE A 488 11.42 6.24 11.73
N MET A 489 11.32 7.49 12.19
CA MET A 489 10.07 8.26 12.13
C MET A 489 9.59 8.49 10.69
N TRP A 490 10.50 8.78 9.76
CA TRP A 490 10.16 8.93 8.34
C TRP A 490 9.67 7.61 7.74
N VAL A 491 10.25 6.46 8.11
CA VAL A 491 9.77 5.13 7.69
C VAL A 491 8.38 4.83 8.27
N THR A 492 8.12 5.13 9.55
CA THR A 492 6.79 4.89 10.15
C THR A 492 5.72 5.81 9.57
N THR A 493 5.98 7.11 9.37
CA THR A 493 5.04 8.01 8.68
C THR A 493 4.85 7.59 7.22
N THR A 494 5.91 7.20 6.52
CA THR A 494 5.82 6.73 5.12
C THR A 494 5.00 5.44 5.01
N SER A 495 5.00 4.57 6.02
CA SER A 495 4.17 3.35 6.03
C SER A 495 2.66 3.66 5.92
N LEU A 496 2.20 4.76 6.53
CA LEU A 496 0.82 5.27 6.41
C LEU A 496 0.55 5.79 4.98
N ARG A 497 1.56 6.42 4.35
CA ARG A 497 1.49 7.02 3.00
C ARG A 497 1.64 6.00 1.85
N LEU A 498 1.95 4.72 2.11
CA LEU A 498 2.17 3.70 1.05
C LEU A 498 0.89 3.17 0.37
N ASN A 499 -0.27 3.21 1.03
CA ASN A 499 -1.54 2.78 0.44
C ASN A 499 -2.77 3.60 0.93
N PRO A 500 -2.77 4.94 0.77
CA PRO A 500 -3.90 5.77 1.14
C PRO A 500 -5.15 5.41 0.33
N VAL A 501 -6.24 5.10 1.03
CA VAL A 501 -7.56 4.85 0.46
C VAL A 501 -8.55 5.91 0.94
N HIS A 502 -9.35 6.44 0.01
CA HIS A 502 -10.54 7.23 0.31
C HIS A 502 -11.77 6.33 0.34
N ARG A 503 -12.75 6.71 1.17
CA ARG A 503 -14.08 6.09 1.19
C ARG A 503 -15.15 7.16 1.02
N THR A 504 -16.34 6.73 0.61
CA THR A 504 -17.52 7.60 0.50
C THR A 504 -18.75 6.80 0.82
N GLU A 505 -19.42 7.15 1.90
CA GLU A 505 -20.70 6.59 2.34
C GLU A 505 -21.90 7.28 1.67
N TYR A 506 -22.99 6.53 1.53
CA TYR A 506 -24.24 6.95 0.88
C TYR A 506 -25.44 6.73 1.83
N PRO A 507 -25.56 7.49 2.93
CA PRO A 507 -26.63 7.31 3.92
C PRO A 507 -28.02 7.49 3.32
N GLU A 508 -28.16 8.26 2.22
CA GLU A 508 -29.39 8.42 1.46
C GLU A 508 -29.88 7.12 0.77
N LYS A 509 -29.03 6.11 0.65
CA LYS A 509 -29.37 4.77 0.13
C LYS A 509 -29.66 3.75 1.22
N TYR A 510 -29.56 4.13 2.51
CA TYR A 510 -29.81 3.23 3.63
C TYR A 510 -31.33 3.02 3.85
N ALA A 511 -31.94 2.26 2.95
CA ALA A 511 -33.39 2.06 2.84
C ALA A 511 -33.98 1.06 3.85
N ALA A 512 -33.39 0.92 5.03
CA ALA A 512 -33.97 0.13 6.13
C ALA A 512 -35.13 0.88 6.78
N LYS A 513 -36.14 0.18 7.30
CA LYS A 513 -37.20 0.85 8.07
C LYS A 513 -36.68 1.28 9.45
N PRO A 514 -37.28 2.30 10.10
CA PRO A 514 -37.04 2.62 11.51
C PRO A 514 -37.15 1.41 12.46
N GLU A 515 -38.08 0.49 12.17
CA GLU A 515 -38.27 -0.80 12.84
C GLU A 515 -36.97 -1.64 12.86
N ASP A 516 -36.26 -1.72 11.73
CA ASP A 516 -35.10 -2.56 11.48
C ASP A 516 -33.78 -1.97 12.04
N PHE A 517 -33.80 -0.71 12.52
CA PHE A 517 -32.59 -0.08 13.05
C PHE A 517 -32.13 -0.81 14.33
N PRO A 518 -30.84 -1.17 14.44
CA PRO A 518 -30.30 -1.75 15.67
C PRO A 518 -30.38 -0.73 16.82
N LYS A 519 -30.26 -1.19 18.07
CA LYS A 519 -30.02 -0.27 19.19
C LYS A 519 -28.65 0.41 19.04
N LEU A 520 -28.55 1.61 19.61
CA LEU A 520 -27.35 2.43 19.75
C LEU A 520 -27.28 2.94 21.18
N ASP A 521 -26.22 2.60 21.90
CA ASP A 521 -25.89 3.21 23.18
C ASP A 521 -24.78 4.25 22.98
N VAL A 522 -24.91 5.42 23.60
CA VAL A 522 -23.90 6.48 23.57
C VAL A 522 -23.31 6.63 24.96
N PHE A 523 -22.00 6.48 25.10
CA PHE A 523 -21.26 6.56 26.35
C PHE A 523 -20.51 7.88 26.43
N ILE A 524 -20.91 8.75 27.35
CA ILE A 524 -20.25 10.02 27.67
C ILE A 524 -19.50 9.84 29.00
N CYS A 525 -18.25 10.29 29.08
CA CYS A 525 -17.48 10.27 30.34
C CYS A 525 -17.11 11.69 30.80
N THR A 526 -17.25 11.94 32.10
CA THR A 526 -16.74 13.11 32.82
C THR A 526 -16.16 12.70 34.19
N ALA A 527 -15.28 13.51 34.77
CA ALA A 527 -14.52 13.17 35.99
C ALA A 527 -14.36 14.30 37.01
N ASP A 528 -14.64 15.57 36.67
CA ASP A 528 -14.43 16.71 37.58
C ASP A 528 -15.27 17.95 37.16
N PRO A 529 -16.36 18.31 37.87
CA PRO A 529 -17.34 19.32 37.41
C PRO A 529 -16.76 20.74 37.33
N TYR A 530 -15.64 21.01 38.00
CA TYR A 530 -14.97 22.32 37.96
C TYR A 530 -13.93 22.42 36.83
N LYS A 531 -13.72 21.34 36.06
CA LYS A 531 -12.81 21.29 34.90
C LYS A 531 -13.54 20.96 33.62
N GLU A 532 -14.61 20.18 33.75
CA GLU A 532 -15.54 19.74 32.72
C GLU A 532 -16.94 20.19 33.17
N PRO A 533 -17.36 21.43 32.88
CA PRO A 533 -18.59 22.00 33.45
C PRO A 533 -19.82 21.15 33.16
N PRO A 534 -20.76 21.01 34.12
CA PRO A 534 -22.00 20.27 33.87
C PRO A 534 -22.76 20.75 32.62
N MET A 535 -22.76 22.06 32.31
CA MET A 535 -23.34 22.58 31.06
C MET A 535 -22.65 22.09 29.77
N MET A 536 -21.37 21.75 29.82
CA MET A 536 -20.65 21.10 28.70
C MET A 536 -21.16 19.66 28.52
N VAL A 537 -21.27 18.90 29.60
CA VAL A 537 -21.84 17.53 29.62
C VAL A 537 -23.28 17.54 29.09
N VAL A 538 -24.09 18.52 29.51
CA VAL A 538 -25.48 18.72 29.07
C VAL A 538 -25.59 19.00 27.56
N ASN A 539 -24.81 19.94 27.02
CA ASN A 539 -24.84 20.24 25.58
C ASN A 539 -24.41 19.03 24.74
N THR A 540 -23.38 18.31 25.20
CA THR A 540 -22.93 17.06 24.59
C THR A 540 -24.04 16.00 24.60
N ALA A 541 -24.68 15.75 25.74
CA ALA A 541 -25.79 14.79 25.87
C ALA A 541 -26.99 15.17 24.97
N LEU A 542 -27.45 16.42 25.02
CA LEU A 542 -28.56 16.91 24.19
C LEU A 542 -28.25 16.77 22.68
N SER A 543 -27.00 17.01 22.26
CA SER A 543 -26.60 16.87 20.85
C SER A 543 -26.73 15.44 20.31
N VAL A 544 -26.44 14.42 21.13
CA VAL A 544 -26.54 13.01 20.74
C VAL A 544 -27.95 12.43 20.97
N MET A 545 -28.72 12.97 21.91
CA MET A 545 -30.14 12.61 22.06
C MET A 545 -30.99 13.11 20.87
N ALA A 546 -30.56 14.18 20.19
CA ALA A 546 -31.24 14.77 19.04
C ALA A 546 -30.81 14.19 17.66
N TYR A 547 -30.21 12.99 17.62
CA TYR A 547 -29.86 12.29 16.37
C TYR A 547 -31.06 11.98 15.47
N GLU A 548 -30.81 11.84 14.17
CA GLU A 548 -31.75 11.30 13.17
C GLU A 548 -31.78 9.78 13.24
N TYR A 549 -32.39 9.30 14.34
CA TYR A 549 -32.57 7.91 14.68
C TYR A 549 -33.94 7.73 15.38
N PRO A 550 -34.50 6.51 15.42
CA PRO A 550 -35.65 6.21 16.28
C PRO A 550 -35.26 6.38 17.76
N SER A 551 -36.06 7.14 18.52
CA SER A 551 -35.75 7.50 19.91
C SER A 551 -35.70 6.29 20.84
N ASP A 552 -36.55 5.29 20.59
CA ASP A 552 -36.61 4.00 21.28
C ASP A 552 -35.36 3.12 21.10
N LYS A 553 -34.55 3.42 20.07
CA LYS A 553 -33.30 2.72 19.77
C LYS A 553 -32.06 3.44 20.31
N ILE A 554 -32.17 4.67 20.84
CA ILE A 554 -31.05 5.41 21.46
C ILE A 554 -31.13 5.34 22.98
N SER A 555 -29.99 5.03 23.61
CA SER A 555 -29.79 5.25 25.05
C SER A 555 -28.49 6.00 25.31
N VAL A 556 -28.56 7.08 26.07
CA VAL A 556 -27.40 7.91 26.41
C VAL A 556 -27.01 7.67 27.87
N TYR A 557 -25.81 7.14 28.07
CA TYR A 557 -25.21 6.87 29.37
C TYR A 557 -24.16 7.93 29.67
N VAL A 558 -24.31 8.64 30.79
CA VAL A 558 -23.29 9.57 31.29
C VAL A 558 -22.60 8.94 32.50
N SER A 559 -21.35 8.53 32.31
CA SER A 559 -20.48 8.09 33.40
C SER A 559 -19.80 9.28 34.06
N ASP A 560 -20.16 9.53 35.31
CA ASP A 560 -19.53 10.51 36.18
C ASP A 560 -18.53 9.81 37.12
N ASP A 561 -17.24 9.91 36.79
CA ASP A 561 -16.13 9.41 37.61
C ASP A 561 -15.77 10.37 38.77
N GLY A 562 -16.37 11.55 38.85
CA GLY A 562 -16.25 12.44 40.00
C GLY A 562 -17.22 12.09 41.14
N GLY A 563 -18.40 11.57 40.79
CA GLY A 563 -19.50 11.34 41.73
C GLY A 563 -20.13 12.67 42.15
N SER A 564 -20.47 13.52 41.18
CA SER A 564 -20.88 14.91 41.35
C SER A 564 -22.40 15.06 41.36
N SER A 565 -22.96 15.52 42.48
CA SER A 565 -24.37 15.92 42.58
C SER A 565 -24.72 17.07 41.62
N LEU A 566 -23.76 17.96 41.34
CA LEU A 566 -23.91 19.07 40.39
C LEU A 566 -24.11 18.55 38.95
N THR A 567 -23.42 17.46 38.61
CA THR A 567 -23.50 16.81 37.30
C THR A 567 -24.82 16.06 37.15
N LEU A 568 -25.27 15.35 38.20
CA LEU A 568 -26.59 14.72 38.24
C LEU A 568 -27.72 15.77 38.09
N PHE A 569 -27.65 16.87 38.84
CA PHE A 569 -28.64 17.95 38.77
C PHE A 569 -28.73 18.56 37.37
N ALA A 570 -27.59 18.88 36.75
CA ALA A 570 -27.57 19.41 35.38
C ALA A 570 -28.21 18.47 34.35
N LEU A 571 -28.05 17.16 34.52
CA LEU A 571 -28.66 16.16 33.63
C LEU A 571 -30.16 15.97 33.87
N MET A 572 -30.66 16.23 35.09
CA MET A 572 -32.11 16.27 35.37
C MET A 572 -32.77 17.49 34.70
N GLU A 573 -32.12 18.66 34.78
CA GLU A 573 -32.54 19.87 34.08
C GLU A 573 -32.49 19.66 32.56
N ALA A 574 -31.43 19.02 32.05
CA ALA A 574 -31.32 18.65 30.64
C ALA A 574 -32.39 17.65 30.17
N ALA A 575 -32.76 16.65 30.99
CA ALA A 575 -33.87 15.75 30.68
C ALA A 575 -35.18 16.54 30.48
N THR A 576 -35.43 17.48 31.39
CA THR A 576 -36.61 18.37 31.35
C THR A 576 -36.62 19.24 30.09
N PHE A 577 -35.51 19.91 29.76
CA PHE A 577 -35.37 20.71 28.53
C PHE A 577 -35.41 19.85 27.25
N SER A 578 -34.94 18.59 27.29
CA SER A 578 -34.92 17.71 26.12
C SER A 578 -36.32 17.46 25.53
N LYS A 579 -37.37 17.50 26.37
CA LYS A 579 -38.78 17.37 25.98
C LYS A 579 -39.30 18.55 25.12
N HIS A 580 -38.54 19.64 25.04
CA HIS A 580 -38.76 20.78 24.15
C HIS A 580 -37.76 20.76 22.99
N TRP A 581 -36.46 20.68 23.31
CA TRP A 581 -35.37 20.77 22.35
C TRP A 581 -35.40 19.69 21.26
N LEU A 582 -35.65 18.41 21.61
CA LEU A 582 -35.63 17.31 20.65
C LEU A 582 -36.77 17.39 19.62
N PRO A 583 -38.04 17.63 20.02
CA PRO A 583 -39.12 17.95 19.07
C PRO A 583 -38.84 19.18 18.21
N PHE A 584 -38.32 20.28 18.78
CA PHE A 584 -37.93 21.47 18.02
C PHE A 584 -36.87 21.14 16.96
N CYS A 585 -35.81 20.42 17.37
CA CYS A 585 -34.76 19.92 16.50
C CYS A 585 -35.30 19.09 15.33
N LYS A 586 -36.11 18.07 15.61
CA LYS A 586 -36.66 17.16 14.58
C LYS A 586 -37.68 17.87 13.68
N LYS A 587 -38.47 18.81 14.19
CA LYS A 587 -39.50 19.53 13.42
C LYS A 587 -38.93 20.57 12.46
N ASN A 588 -37.92 21.34 12.88
CA ASN A 588 -37.38 22.46 12.11
C ASN A 588 -36.07 22.09 11.36
N ASN A 589 -35.74 20.81 11.25
CA ASN A 589 -34.55 20.26 10.60
C ASN A 589 -33.21 20.90 11.06
N VAL A 590 -33.12 21.26 12.34
CA VAL A 590 -31.98 21.98 12.93
C VAL A 590 -30.69 21.18 12.77
N GLN A 591 -29.73 21.67 11.99
CA GLN A 591 -28.54 20.88 11.64
C GLN A 591 -27.50 20.79 12.76
N ASP A 592 -27.48 21.76 13.67
CA ASP A 592 -26.50 21.88 14.73
C ASP A 592 -27.18 21.55 16.06
N ARG A 593 -27.04 20.29 16.50
CA ARG A 593 -27.88 19.69 17.57
C ARG A 593 -27.51 20.11 18.99
N SER A 594 -26.37 20.80 19.16
CA SER A 594 -25.91 21.35 20.44
C SER A 594 -26.52 22.75 20.67
N PRO A 595 -27.34 22.97 21.73
CA PRO A 595 -28.00 24.25 21.99
C PRO A 595 -27.06 25.46 22.02
N GLU A 596 -25.95 25.39 22.77
CA GLU A 596 -24.96 26.47 22.89
C GLU A 596 -24.41 26.91 21.52
N VAL A 597 -24.19 25.94 20.61
CA VAL A 597 -23.65 26.18 19.27
C VAL A 597 -24.71 26.77 18.35
N TYR A 598 -25.94 26.27 18.41
CA TYR A 598 -27.06 26.78 17.63
C TYR A 598 -27.38 28.24 18.00
N PHE A 599 -27.57 28.53 19.29
CA PHE A 599 -27.97 29.87 19.77
C PHE A 599 -26.84 30.91 19.72
N SER A 600 -25.57 30.51 19.79
CA SER A 600 -24.44 31.44 19.59
C SER A 600 -24.17 31.79 18.12
N SER A 601 -24.72 31.03 17.17
CA SER A 601 -24.50 31.25 15.73
C SER A 601 -25.34 32.42 15.18
N LYS A 602 -24.67 33.53 14.85
CA LYS A 602 -25.33 34.75 14.29
C LYS A 602 -25.77 34.63 12.83
N SER A 603 -25.83 33.42 12.26
CA SER A 603 -25.90 33.18 10.81
C SER A 603 -27.29 32.83 10.26
N HIS A 604 -28.27 32.55 11.12
CA HIS A 604 -29.60 32.13 10.69
C HIS A 604 -30.50 33.32 10.30
N SER A 605 -30.36 33.79 9.06
CA SER A 605 -31.40 34.58 8.38
C SER A 605 -32.63 33.69 8.13
N ARG A 606 -33.73 33.98 8.84
CA ARG A 606 -34.92 33.11 8.91
C ARG A 606 -36.13 33.67 8.16
N SER A 607 -36.95 32.77 7.62
CA SER A 607 -38.10 33.08 6.75
C SER A 607 -39.44 32.99 7.49
N GLY A 608 -39.70 33.92 8.42
CA GLY A 608 -41.04 34.13 8.98
C GLY A 608 -41.08 34.40 10.48
N GLU A 609 -41.92 35.35 10.89
CA GLU A 609 -42.07 35.79 12.28
C GLU A 609 -42.44 34.64 13.24
N ALA A 610 -43.35 33.77 12.80
CA ALA A 610 -43.82 32.64 13.61
C ALA A 610 -42.78 31.54 13.82
N GLU A 611 -41.64 31.53 13.11
CA GLU A 611 -40.52 30.62 13.37
C GLU A 611 -39.47 31.26 14.27
N ASN A 612 -39.20 32.56 14.08
CA ASN A 612 -38.36 33.36 14.98
C ASN A 612 -38.88 33.29 16.42
N LEU A 613 -40.16 33.58 16.63
CA LEU A 613 -40.77 33.65 17.96
C LEU A 613 -40.78 32.30 18.70
N LYS A 614 -40.76 31.17 17.96
CA LYS A 614 -40.56 29.84 18.58
C LYS A 614 -39.10 29.63 18.97
N CYS A 615 -38.15 30.03 18.13
CA CYS A 615 -36.73 29.93 18.47
C CYS A 615 -36.34 30.81 19.67
N GLU A 616 -36.96 31.98 19.80
CA GLU A 616 -36.79 32.87 20.96
C GLU A 616 -37.28 32.21 22.26
N VAL A 617 -38.41 31.49 22.23
CA VAL A 617 -38.89 30.72 23.40
C VAL A 617 -37.94 29.59 23.77
N GLU A 618 -37.49 28.78 22.81
CA GLU A 618 -36.51 27.71 23.10
C GLU A 618 -35.17 28.28 23.61
N GLN A 619 -34.75 29.45 23.11
CA GLN A 619 -33.54 30.13 23.59
C GLN A 619 -33.72 30.64 25.03
N MET A 620 -34.87 31.26 25.35
CA MET A 620 -35.17 31.68 26.73
C MET A 620 -35.19 30.50 27.70
N MET A 621 -35.77 29.35 27.30
CA MET A 621 -35.74 28.13 28.11
C MET A 621 -34.34 27.53 28.27
N TYR A 622 -33.49 27.65 27.25
CA TYR A 622 -32.09 27.22 27.34
C TYR A 622 -31.26 28.09 28.29
N GLU A 623 -31.33 29.41 28.17
CA GLU A 623 -30.57 30.33 29.05
C GLU A 623 -31.08 30.28 30.51
N ASP A 624 -32.38 30.07 30.72
CA ASP A 624 -32.99 29.85 32.05
C ASP A 624 -32.50 28.54 32.70
N MET A 625 -32.47 27.43 31.95
CA MET A 625 -31.86 26.17 32.39
C MET A 625 -30.37 26.34 32.71
N LYS A 626 -29.63 26.99 31.81
CA LYS A 626 -28.19 27.26 31.94
C LYS A 626 -27.88 28.08 33.18
N SER A 627 -28.62 29.16 33.43
CA SER A 627 -28.46 30.02 34.60
C SER A 627 -28.69 29.26 35.92
N ARG A 628 -29.69 28.36 36.00
CA ARG A 628 -29.87 27.48 37.17
C ARG A 628 -28.69 26.54 37.39
N VAL A 629 -28.19 25.90 36.34
CA VAL A 629 -27.06 24.96 36.44
C VAL A 629 -25.78 25.68 36.83
N GLU A 630 -25.49 26.83 36.22
CA GLU A 630 -24.31 27.65 36.53
C GLU A 630 -24.37 28.15 37.98
N HIS A 631 -25.53 28.64 38.44
CA HIS A 631 -25.72 29.05 39.84
C HIS A 631 -25.51 27.91 40.86
N VAL A 632 -25.97 26.69 40.55
CA VAL A 632 -25.75 25.50 41.40
C VAL A 632 -24.28 25.05 41.40
N VAL A 633 -23.54 25.29 40.31
CA VAL A 633 -22.09 25.05 40.24
C VAL A 633 -21.31 26.10 41.04
N GLU A 634 -21.70 27.38 40.98
CA GLU A 634 -21.12 28.47 41.76
C GLU A 634 -21.34 28.32 43.27
N SER A 635 -22.55 27.93 43.69
CA SER A 635 -22.86 27.64 45.11
C SER A 635 -22.21 26.35 45.60
N GLY A 636 -21.86 25.44 44.68
CA GLY A 636 -21.27 24.13 44.97
C GLY A 636 -22.23 23.15 45.66
N LYS A 637 -23.53 23.45 45.74
CA LYS A 637 -24.55 22.61 46.40
C LYS A 637 -25.89 22.68 45.68
N VAL A 638 -26.53 21.51 45.56
CA VAL A 638 -27.92 21.41 45.07
C VAL A 638 -28.87 21.70 46.22
N GLU A 639 -29.45 22.90 46.26
CA GLU A 639 -30.46 23.23 47.29
C GLU A 639 -31.83 22.64 46.95
N THR A 640 -32.58 22.22 47.98
CA THR A 640 -33.90 21.57 47.84
C THR A 640 -35.01 22.45 47.24
N ALA A 641 -34.71 23.73 46.98
CA ALA A 641 -35.56 24.68 46.26
C ALA A 641 -35.44 24.55 44.73
N PHE A 642 -34.28 24.11 44.21
CA PHE A 642 -34.06 23.90 42.78
C PHE A 642 -34.51 22.52 42.29
N ILE A 643 -34.80 21.58 43.19
CA ILE A 643 -35.30 20.25 42.84
C ILE A 643 -36.79 20.35 42.48
N THR A 644 -37.07 20.55 41.19
CA THR A 644 -38.42 20.70 40.61
C THR A 644 -39.23 19.41 40.54
N CYS A 645 -38.58 18.24 40.64
CA CYS A 645 -39.21 16.93 40.53
C CYS A 645 -39.06 16.10 41.82
N ASP A 646 -40.17 15.89 42.53
CA ASP A 646 -40.20 15.16 43.81
C ASP A 646 -39.66 13.72 43.72
N GLN A 647 -39.76 13.07 42.56
CA GLN A 647 -39.27 11.70 42.34
C GLN A 647 -37.76 11.56 42.60
N PHE A 648 -36.97 12.60 42.34
CA PHE A 648 -35.50 12.58 42.51
C PHE A 648 -35.04 13.23 43.82
N ARG A 649 -35.95 13.73 44.66
CA ARG A 649 -35.63 14.56 45.83
C ARG A 649 -34.74 13.83 46.85
N GLY A 650 -35.05 12.56 47.13
CA GLY A 650 -34.25 11.71 48.03
C GLY A 650 -32.99 11.09 47.41
N VAL A 651 -32.67 11.37 46.14
CA VAL A 651 -31.42 10.87 45.51
C VAL A 651 -30.21 11.67 46.00
N PHE A 652 -30.40 12.95 46.30
CA PHE A 652 -29.32 13.83 46.77
C PHE A 652 -28.86 13.52 48.20
N ASP A 653 -29.70 12.85 49.00
CA ASP A 653 -29.36 12.37 50.36
C ASP A 653 -28.19 11.36 50.39
N LEU A 654 -27.83 10.79 49.24
CA LEU A 654 -26.65 9.92 49.09
C LEU A 654 -25.32 10.66 49.34
N TRP A 655 -25.27 11.97 49.13
CA TRP A 655 -24.07 12.81 49.29
C TRP A 655 -23.84 13.25 50.75
N THR A 656 -23.70 12.26 51.63
CA THR A 656 -23.33 12.46 53.04
C THR A 656 -21.86 12.90 53.22
N ASP A 657 -21.48 13.39 54.41
CA ASP A 657 -20.09 13.80 54.74
C ASP A 657 -19.02 12.71 54.52
N LYS A 658 -19.42 11.45 54.35
CA LYS A 658 -18.52 10.31 54.05
C LYS A 658 -18.29 10.10 52.55
N PHE A 659 -19.13 10.68 51.70
CA PHE A 659 -19.05 10.55 50.25
C PHE A 659 -17.84 11.36 49.73
N THR A 660 -16.93 10.70 49.01
CA THR A 660 -15.77 11.39 48.41
C THR A 660 -15.47 10.82 47.02
N ARG A 661 -14.87 11.62 46.12
CA ARG A 661 -14.43 11.24 44.76
C ARG A 661 -13.48 10.01 44.64
N HIS A 662 -13.12 9.39 45.77
CA HIS A 662 -12.24 8.22 45.89
C HIS A 662 -12.85 7.09 46.75
N ASP A 663 -14.00 7.31 47.37
CA ASP A 663 -14.64 6.41 48.34
C ASP A 663 -16.14 6.73 48.36
N HIS A 664 -16.92 6.01 47.56
CA HIS A 664 -18.38 6.18 47.41
C HIS A 664 -19.06 4.95 46.78
N PRO A 665 -20.34 4.68 47.09
CA PRO A 665 -21.10 3.60 46.47
C PRO A 665 -21.45 3.89 45.00
N THR A 666 -21.89 2.85 44.28
CA THR A 666 -22.51 2.97 42.96
C THR A 666 -23.82 3.76 43.03
N ILE A 667 -23.97 4.78 42.18
CA ILE A 667 -25.21 5.50 41.90
C ILE A 667 -25.60 5.24 40.45
N ILE A 668 -26.84 4.81 40.19
CA ILE A 668 -27.41 4.71 38.84
C ILE A 668 -28.80 5.35 38.86
N GLN A 669 -29.08 6.23 37.92
CA GLN A 669 -30.35 6.95 37.83
C GLN A 669 -30.82 7.00 36.38
N VAL A 670 -32.04 6.53 36.11
CA VAL A 670 -32.71 6.71 34.83
C VAL A 670 -33.46 8.04 34.90
N LEU A 671 -32.91 9.06 34.24
CA LEU A 671 -33.43 10.43 34.25
C LEU A 671 -34.52 10.63 33.21
N GLN A 672 -34.53 9.77 32.18
CA GLN A 672 -35.56 9.72 31.14
C GLN A 672 -35.62 8.30 30.56
N ASN A 673 -36.81 7.78 30.31
CA ASN A 673 -37.05 6.42 29.83
C ASN A 673 -37.96 6.40 28.59
N SER A 674 -37.50 5.80 27.49
CA SER A 674 -38.22 5.73 26.21
C SER A 674 -39.50 4.89 26.23
N GLU A 675 -39.73 4.08 27.27
CA GLU A 675 -41.01 3.36 27.46
C GLU A 675 -42.11 4.24 28.08
N THR A 676 -41.75 5.35 28.74
CA THR A 676 -42.68 6.17 29.56
C THR A 676 -42.66 7.67 29.25
N ASP A 677 -41.51 8.22 28.84
CA ASP A 677 -41.34 9.63 28.57
C ASP A 677 -41.61 9.98 27.10
N MET A 678 -42.54 10.90 26.91
CA MET A 678 -42.77 11.60 25.65
C MET A 678 -42.64 13.11 25.85
N ASP A 679 -42.60 13.84 24.74
CA ASP A 679 -42.74 15.29 24.74
C ASP A 679 -44.12 15.73 25.28
N ASN A 680 -44.23 17.02 25.59
CA ASN A 680 -45.46 17.61 26.15
C ASN A 680 -46.68 17.51 25.22
N THR A 681 -46.50 17.31 23.91
CA THR A 681 -47.60 17.05 22.95
C THR A 681 -47.97 15.57 22.80
N LYS A 682 -47.27 14.66 23.50
CA LYS A 682 -47.46 13.19 23.45
C LYS A 682 -47.35 12.62 22.04
N LYS A 683 -46.43 13.15 21.23
CA LYS A 683 -46.22 12.79 19.82
C LYS A 683 -44.83 12.18 19.56
N TYR A 684 -43.84 12.53 20.37
CA TYR A 684 -42.46 12.10 20.21
C TYR A 684 -41.99 11.36 21.46
N ILE A 685 -41.55 10.10 21.29
CA ILE A 685 -40.85 9.33 22.31
C ILE A 685 -39.49 9.99 22.58
N MET A 686 -39.12 10.08 23.85
CA MET A 686 -37.81 10.58 24.28
C MET A 686 -36.76 9.44 24.34
N PRO A 687 -35.49 9.67 23.99
CA PRO A 687 -34.42 8.70 24.21
C PRO A 687 -34.13 8.48 25.70
N ASN A 688 -33.60 7.31 26.05
CA ASN A 688 -33.16 7.05 27.42
C ASN A 688 -31.98 7.97 27.80
N LEU A 689 -32.03 8.56 28.99
CA LEU A 689 -30.89 9.27 29.60
C LEU A 689 -30.59 8.66 30.98
N ILE A 690 -29.39 8.13 31.14
CA ILE A 690 -28.99 7.30 32.28
C ILE A 690 -27.70 7.86 32.88
N TYR A 691 -27.76 8.36 34.11
CA TYR A 691 -26.59 8.73 34.89
C TYR A 691 -26.02 7.51 35.59
N VAL A 692 -24.69 7.36 35.54
CA VAL A 692 -23.94 6.29 36.19
C VAL A 692 -22.75 6.90 36.92
N SER A 693 -22.64 6.67 38.22
CA SER A 693 -21.38 6.81 38.95
C SER A 693 -21.06 5.46 39.58
N ARG A 694 -19.93 4.87 39.19
CA ARG A 694 -19.49 3.54 39.64
C ARG A 694 -19.01 3.55 41.08
N GLU A 695 -19.04 2.42 41.77
CA GLU A 695 -18.41 2.32 43.09
C GLU A 695 -16.91 2.66 43.01
N LYS A 696 -16.44 3.42 44.00
CA LYS A 696 -15.02 3.65 44.26
C LYS A 696 -14.72 3.32 45.71
N SER A 697 -13.57 2.72 45.95
CA SER A 697 -13.01 2.62 47.29
C SER A 697 -11.50 2.77 47.28
N LYS A 698 -10.95 3.34 48.36
CA LYS A 698 -9.52 3.63 48.55
C LYS A 698 -8.61 2.38 48.45
N VAL A 699 -9.17 1.18 48.53
CA VAL A 699 -8.44 -0.10 48.46
C VAL A 699 -8.48 -0.78 47.07
N SER A 700 -9.29 -0.30 46.11
CA SER A 700 -9.43 -0.91 44.78
C SER A 700 -8.90 0.00 43.65
N PRO A 701 -8.08 -0.50 42.70
CA PRO A 701 -7.60 0.29 41.58
C PRO A 701 -8.72 0.57 40.57
N HIS A 702 -9.03 1.86 40.35
CA HIS A 702 -10.17 2.26 39.51
C HIS A 702 -9.85 2.46 38.01
N HIS A 703 -8.59 2.33 37.57
CA HIS A 703 -8.20 2.32 36.14
C HIS A 703 -8.76 3.50 35.27
N PHE A 704 -8.95 4.68 35.86
CA PHE A 704 -9.40 5.92 35.18
C PHE A 704 -10.58 5.70 34.19
N LYS A 705 -10.54 6.35 33.01
CA LYS A 705 -11.58 6.32 31.98
C LYS A 705 -11.78 4.92 31.38
N ALA A 706 -10.72 4.12 31.23
CA ALA A 706 -10.81 2.72 30.82
C ALA A 706 -11.76 1.90 31.72
N GLY A 707 -11.64 2.05 33.04
CA GLY A 707 -12.51 1.38 34.01
C GLY A 707 -13.94 1.95 34.04
N ALA A 708 -14.11 3.24 33.77
CA ALA A 708 -15.42 3.87 33.63
C ALA A 708 -16.18 3.33 32.40
N LEU A 709 -15.51 3.28 31.25
CA LEU A 709 -16.05 2.70 30.01
C LEU A 709 -16.31 1.19 30.15
N ASN A 710 -15.44 0.43 30.83
CA ASN A 710 -15.71 -0.98 31.16
C ASN A 710 -16.89 -1.16 32.10
N THR A 711 -17.13 -0.21 33.01
CA THR A 711 -18.34 -0.21 33.84
C THR A 711 -19.58 0.06 32.99
N LEU A 712 -19.55 1.08 32.12
CA LEU A 712 -20.65 1.36 31.19
C LEU A 712 -20.95 0.17 30.26
N LEU A 713 -19.93 -0.54 29.75
CA LEU A 713 -20.12 -1.76 28.95
C LEU A 713 -20.95 -2.82 29.71
N ARG A 714 -20.71 -3.01 31.00
CA ARG A 714 -21.46 -3.97 31.83
C ARG A 714 -22.86 -3.46 32.18
N VAL A 715 -22.99 -2.18 32.50
CA VAL A 715 -24.26 -1.52 32.80
C VAL A 715 -25.20 -1.58 31.59
N SER A 716 -24.71 -1.18 30.40
CA SER A 716 -25.41 -1.31 29.11
C SER A 716 -25.79 -2.75 28.80
N GLY A 717 -24.87 -3.71 28.92
CA GLY A 717 -25.12 -5.12 28.66
C GLY A 717 -26.23 -5.74 29.53
N VAL A 718 -26.52 -5.15 30.70
CA VAL A 718 -27.62 -5.57 31.57
C VAL A 718 -28.90 -4.76 31.30
N MET A 719 -28.81 -3.44 31.08
CA MET A 719 -29.99 -2.55 30.93
C MET A 719 -30.58 -2.50 29.52
N THR A 720 -29.75 -2.32 28.49
CA THR A 720 -30.19 -2.03 27.10
C THR A 720 -29.75 -3.08 26.09
N ASN A 721 -28.59 -3.71 26.36
CA ASN A 721 -27.81 -4.60 25.49
C ASN A 721 -27.76 -4.13 24.03
N SER A 722 -27.14 -2.97 23.79
CA SER A 722 -26.98 -2.47 22.44
C SER A 722 -25.83 -3.15 21.67
N PRO A 723 -26.06 -3.61 20.42
CA PRO A 723 -25.00 -4.12 19.56
C PRO A 723 -24.15 -3.00 18.94
N ILE A 724 -24.55 -1.72 19.05
CA ILE A 724 -23.76 -0.55 18.62
C ILE A 724 -23.50 0.37 19.82
N ILE A 725 -22.24 0.76 20.00
CA ILE A 725 -21.80 1.63 21.09
C ILE A 725 -20.95 2.74 20.49
N LEU A 726 -21.33 4.00 20.77
CA LEU A 726 -20.58 5.21 20.44
C LEU A 726 -19.97 5.76 21.73
N THR A 727 -18.64 5.80 21.82
CA THR A 727 -17.93 6.47 22.92
C THR A 727 -17.63 7.91 22.56
N LEU A 728 -17.90 8.83 23.49
CA LEU A 728 -17.74 10.27 23.31
C LEU A 728 -17.19 10.88 24.61
N ASP A 729 -16.34 11.90 24.48
CA ASP A 729 -15.83 12.65 25.63
C ASP A 729 -16.81 13.79 25.96
N CYS A 730 -16.88 14.24 27.21
CA CYS A 730 -17.85 15.28 27.60
C CYS A 730 -17.66 16.63 26.88
N ASP A 731 -16.46 16.90 26.38
CA ASP A 731 -16.08 18.08 25.60
C ASP A 731 -16.36 17.95 24.09
N MET A 732 -16.96 16.84 23.63
CA MET A 732 -17.26 16.53 22.23
C MET A 732 -18.76 16.47 21.98
N TYR A 733 -19.29 17.38 21.15
CA TYR A 733 -20.69 17.35 20.72
C TYR A 733 -20.83 16.83 19.28
N SER A 734 -22.03 16.35 18.93
CA SER A 734 -22.33 15.89 17.57
C SER A 734 -22.82 17.04 16.69
N ASN A 735 -22.25 17.10 15.48
CA ASN A 735 -22.42 18.18 14.51
C ASN A 735 -23.06 17.70 13.19
N ASP A 736 -23.13 16.39 12.93
CA ASP A 736 -23.96 15.85 11.85
C ASP A 736 -24.98 14.85 12.44
N PRO A 737 -26.29 15.15 12.44
CA PRO A 737 -27.29 14.26 13.01
C PRO A 737 -27.48 12.94 12.25
N THR A 738 -26.95 12.83 11.02
CA THR A 738 -26.94 11.60 10.23
C THR A 738 -25.76 10.67 10.56
N THR A 739 -24.85 11.08 11.46
CA THR A 739 -23.65 10.32 11.85
C THR A 739 -23.91 8.84 12.19
N PRO A 740 -24.97 8.46 12.94
CA PRO A 740 -25.29 7.05 13.16
C PRO A 740 -25.59 6.29 11.87
N VAL A 741 -26.31 6.90 10.92
CA VAL A 741 -26.65 6.28 9.62
C VAL A 741 -25.39 6.15 8.74
N ARG A 742 -24.49 7.14 8.77
CA ARG A 742 -23.15 7.02 8.14
C ARG A 742 -22.35 5.83 8.68
N ALA A 743 -22.40 5.60 10.00
CA ALA A 743 -21.77 4.43 10.61
C ALA A 743 -22.47 3.12 10.20
N LEU A 744 -23.81 3.09 10.13
CA LEU A 744 -24.58 1.93 9.66
C LEU A 744 -24.22 1.52 8.22
N CYS A 745 -23.89 2.45 7.34
CA CYS A 745 -23.45 2.16 5.96
C CYS A 745 -22.26 1.19 5.91
N TYR A 746 -21.40 1.17 6.95
CA TYR A 746 -20.31 0.20 7.09
C TYR A 746 -20.68 -0.95 8.06
N LEU A 747 -21.35 -0.64 9.18
CA LEU A 747 -21.68 -1.64 10.23
C LEU A 747 -22.72 -2.69 9.81
N THR A 748 -23.45 -2.45 8.71
CA THR A 748 -24.49 -3.37 8.20
C THR A 748 -24.09 -4.12 6.93
N ASP A 749 -23.06 -3.66 6.21
CA ASP A 749 -22.57 -4.26 4.96
C ASP A 749 -22.13 -5.73 5.16
N PRO A 750 -22.81 -6.71 4.52
CA PRO A 750 -22.50 -8.13 4.69
C PRO A 750 -21.06 -8.52 4.36
N GLU A 751 -20.38 -7.86 3.42
CA GLU A 751 -19.03 -8.24 3.00
C GLU A 751 -17.98 -7.96 4.09
N ILE A 752 -18.12 -6.84 4.80
CA ILE A 752 -17.14 -6.40 5.80
C ILE A 752 -17.56 -6.74 7.23
N LYS A 753 -18.87 -6.78 7.54
CA LYS A 753 -19.45 -6.93 8.89
C LYS A 753 -18.89 -8.07 9.75
N SER A 754 -18.47 -9.17 9.13
CA SER A 754 -17.94 -10.35 9.86
C SER A 754 -16.55 -10.14 10.47
N GLY A 755 -15.74 -9.24 9.92
CA GLY A 755 -14.40 -8.86 10.44
C GLY A 755 -14.37 -7.47 11.07
N LEU A 756 -15.53 -7.00 11.54
CA LEU A 756 -15.85 -5.59 11.81
C LEU A 756 -16.17 -5.32 13.29
N GLY A 757 -15.85 -4.12 13.79
CA GLY A 757 -16.17 -3.67 15.17
C GLY A 757 -16.49 -2.17 15.42
N TYR A 758 -15.55 -1.19 15.43
CA TYR A 758 -15.82 0.28 15.49
C TYR A 758 -15.39 1.11 14.25
N VAL A 759 -16.28 2.00 13.78
CA VAL A 759 -15.93 3.01 12.76
C VAL A 759 -15.31 4.22 13.45
N GLN A 760 -14.09 4.62 13.07
CA GLN A 760 -13.48 5.86 13.55
C GLN A 760 -13.98 7.06 12.73
N PHE A 761 -14.28 8.18 13.41
CA PHE A 761 -14.52 9.49 12.79
C PHE A 761 -13.40 10.48 13.17
N PRO A 762 -13.09 11.49 12.34
CA PRO A 762 -12.16 12.55 12.71
C PRO A 762 -12.73 13.40 13.84
N GLN A 763 -11.92 13.68 14.85
CA GLN A 763 -12.23 14.61 15.93
C GLN A 763 -11.75 16.01 15.52
N LYS A 764 -12.67 16.95 15.28
CA LYS A 764 -12.31 18.33 14.92
C LYS A 764 -12.45 19.26 16.13
N PHE A 765 -11.56 20.25 16.20
CA PHE A 765 -11.50 21.18 17.33
C PHE A 765 -11.47 22.62 16.80
N ILE A 766 -12.00 23.55 17.60
CA ILE A 766 -12.10 24.97 17.24
C ILE A 766 -10.89 25.70 17.84
N GLY A 767 -9.96 26.19 17.01
CA GLY A 767 -8.87 27.08 17.41
C GLY A 767 -7.48 26.69 16.89
N LEU A 768 -6.44 27.19 17.59
CA LEU A 768 -5.01 27.09 17.23
C LEU A 768 -4.52 25.66 16.96
N ILE A 769 -4.95 24.73 17.81
CA ILE A 769 -4.27 23.46 18.03
C ILE A 769 -5.18 22.39 17.47
N LEU A 770 -4.80 21.87 16.30
CA LEU A 770 -5.23 20.57 15.83
C LEU A 770 -4.56 19.51 16.72
N PRO A 771 -5.32 18.73 17.52
CA PRO A 771 -4.78 17.55 18.17
C PRO A 771 -4.56 16.51 17.09
N GLU A 772 -3.35 15.96 17.00
CA GLU A 772 -2.99 14.98 15.97
C GLU A 772 -3.63 13.61 16.26
N ILE A 773 -4.91 13.48 15.91
CA ILE A 773 -5.70 12.23 16.06
C ILE A 773 -6.35 11.84 14.71
N ASP A 774 -5.57 11.88 13.64
CA ASP A 774 -5.95 11.37 12.31
C ASP A 774 -5.07 10.18 11.82
N GLU A 775 -3.97 9.85 12.53
CA GLU A 775 -2.96 8.89 12.04
C GLU A 775 -3.29 7.39 12.23
N LEU A 776 -4.29 7.00 13.04
CA LEU A 776 -4.60 5.59 13.29
C LEU A 776 -6.07 5.23 13.08
N ARG A 777 -6.27 4.06 12.45
CA ARG A 777 -7.58 3.51 12.08
C ARG A 777 -7.71 2.11 12.72
N PRO A 778 -8.61 1.88 13.71
CA PRO A 778 -8.98 0.50 14.19
C PRO A 778 -10.50 0.08 14.07
N TYR A 779 -10.97 -1.04 14.72
CA TYR A 779 -12.38 -1.51 14.98
C TYR A 779 -12.38 -2.44 16.29
N ARG A 780 -13.54 -2.93 16.84
CA ARG A 780 -13.84 -3.69 18.13
C ARG A 780 -13.86 -5.26 18.12
N ILE A 781 -14.34 -5.88 19.24
CA ILE A 781 -15.20 -7.11 19.38
C ILE A 781 -16.58 -6.82 20.08
N ALA A 782 -17.61 -7.68 19.98
CA ALA A 782 -18.89 -7.78 20.77
C ALA A 782 -19.46 -9.25 20.71
N ASP A 783 -20.60 -9.77 21.24
CA ASP A 783 -21.82 -9.37 22.03
C ASP A 783 -22.52 -10.67 22.62
N LYS A 784 -23.35 -10.58 23.68
CA LYS A 784 -24.48 -11.53 24.04
C LYS A 784 -25.28 -11.12 25.31
N SER A 785 -26.59 -11.39 25.35
CA SER A 785 -27.59 -10.74 26.26
C SER A 785 -28.36 -11.62 27.29
N ILE A 786 -28.99 -10.97 28.29
CA ILE A 786 -29.88 -11.53 29.35
C ILE A 786 -31.15 -10.63 29.52
N LYS A 787 -32.14 -11.03 30.34
CA LYS A 787 -33.50 -10.44 30.45
C LYS A 787 -33.74 -9.47 31.64
N ALA A 788 -34.89 -8.78 31.59
CA ALA A 788 -35.09 -7.44 32.17
C ALA A 788 -35.50 -7.28 33.65
N GLN A 789 -36.00 -8.31 34.37
CA GLN A 789 -36.59 -8.08 35.71
C GLN A 789 -35.59 -8.16 36.88
N ASP A 790 -34.47 -8.84 36.72
CA ASP A 790 -33.34 -8.83 37.68
C ASP A 790 -32.41 -7.62 37.50
N VAL A 791 -32.67 -6.78 36.48
CA VAL A 791 -31.73 -5.81 35.92
C VAL A 791 -31.20 -4.84 36.96
N LEU A 792 -32.02 -4.02 37.62
CA LEU A 792 -31.49 -2.87 38.37
C LEU A 792 -30.53 -3.29 39.50
N ALA A 793 -30.85 -4.37 40.22
CA ALA A 793 -29.98 -4.93 41.25
C ALA A 793 -28.71 -5.56 40.66
N LEU A 794 -28.81 -6.26 39.53
CA LEU A 794 -27.66 -6.81 38.81
C LEU A 794 -26.76 -5.69 38.26
N THR A 795 -27.34 -4.59 37.78
CA THR A 795 -26.63 -3.41 37.25
C THR A 795 -25.78 -2.75 38.33
N HIS A 796 -26.30 -2.56 39.55
CA HIS A 796 -25.50 -2.06 40.68
C HIS A 796 -24.35 -3.02 41.03
N ASN A 797 -24.57 -4.34 41.00
CA ASN A 797 -23.55 -5.34 41.28
C ASN A 797 -22.42 -5.37 40.22
N VAL A 798 -22.73 -5.27 38.92
CA VAL A 798 -21.69 -5.23 37.86
C VAL A 798 -20.93 -3.91 37.81
N ALA A 799 -21.46 -2.85 38.40
CA ALA A 799 -20.78 -1.56 38.58
C ALA A 799 -19.93 -1.47 39.86
N GLY A 800 -19.91 -2.51 40.70
CA GLY A 800 -19.10 -2.60 41.91
C GLY A 800 -17.59 -2.71 41.65
N CYS A 801 -16.77 -2.13 42.54
CA CYS A 801 -15.32 -2.00 42.39
C CYS A 801 -14.53 -3.30 42.63
N ILE A 802 -15.21 -4.37 43.05
CA ILE A 802 -14.66 -5.72 43.24
C ILE A 802 -14.93 -6.61 42.00
N TYR A 803 -15.90 -6.26 41.14
CA TYR A 803 -16.40 -7.13 40.06
C TYR A 803 -15.31 -7.61 39.08
N GLU A 804 -14.27 -6.80 38.87
CA GLU A 804 -13.20 -7.11 37.90
C GLU A 804 -12.10 -8.01 38.47
N TYR A 805 -12.07 -8.23 39.80
CA TYR A 805 -11.03 -8.98 40.50
C TYR A 805 -10.96 -10.44 40.04
N ASN A 806 -9.75 -10.91 39.69
CA ASN A 806 -9.49 -12.23 39.08
C ASN A 806 -10.28 -12.54 37.78
N THR A 807 -10.81 -11.52 37.08
CA THR A 807 -11.51 -11.71 35.79
C THR A 807 -10.63 -11.42 34.57
N ASN A 808 -11.18 -11.63 33.37
CA ASN A 808 -10.53 -11.25 32.10
C ASN A 808 -10.84 -9.79 31.66
N TRP A 809 -11.58 -9.01 32.45
CA TRP A 809 -11.80 -7.58 32.16
C TRP A 809 -10.49 -6.78 32.23
N GLY A 810 -10.36 -5.75 31.40
CA GLY A 810 -9.13 -4.95 31.26
C GLY A 810 -7.95 -5.67 30.58
N SER A 811 -7.85 -7.00 30.71
CA SER A 811 -6.73 -7.80 30.20
C SER A 811 -7.00 -8.46 28.85
N LYS A 812 -8.24 -8.95 28.63
CA LYS A 812 -8.72 -9.55 27.36
C LYS A 812 -10.15 -9.11 26.97
N ILE A 813 -10.95 -8.59 27.89
CA ILE A 813 -12.35 -8.16 27.66
C ILE A 813 -12.46 -6.66 27.95
N GLY A 814 -13.17 -5.93 27.08
CA GLY A 814 -13.36 -4.49 27.20
C GLY A 814 -12.11 -3.65 26.87
N PHE A 815 -12.14 -2.38 27.24
CA PHE A 815 -11.04 -1.42 27.15
C PHE A 815 -9.84 -1.91 27.96
N ARG A 816 -8.64 -1.80 27.38
CA ARG A 816 -7.42 -2.46 27.86
C ARG A 816 -6.69 -1.64 28.93
N TYR A 817 -6.33 -2.28 30.04
CA TYR A 817 -5.58 -1.66 31.14
C TYR A 817 -4.06 -1.85 30.96
N GLY A 818 -3.29 -0.87 31.42
CA GLY A 818 -1.81 -0.94 31.48
C GLY A 818 -1.06 0.22 30.85
N SER A 819 -1.76 1.27 30.40
CA SER A 819 -1.18 2.51 29.88
C SER A 819 -2.07 3.71 30.23
N LEU A 820 -1.52 4.92 30.21
CA LEU A 820 -2.27 6.19 30.25
C LEU A 820 -2.97 6.56 28.92
N VAL A 821 -2.83 5.76 27.86
CA VAL A 821 -3.57 5.89 26.59
C VAL A 821 -4.29 4.57 26.25
N GLU A 822 -5.38 4.29 26.98
CA GLU A 822 -6.15 3.05 26.82
C GLU A 822 -6.80 2.92 25.44
N ASP A 823 -7.06 4.03 24.77
CA ASP A 823 -7.71 4.14 23.46
C ASP A 823 -6.82 3.58 22.34
N TYR A 824 -5.60 4.11 22.21
CA TYR A 824 -4.55 3.57 21.34
C TYR A 824 -4.30 2.09 21.68
N TYR A 825 -4.18 1.75 22.96
CA TYR A 825 -3.82 0.39 23.39
C TYR A 825 -4.93 -0.63 23.11
N THR A 826 -6.19 -0.23 23.26
CA THR A 826 -7.36 -1.06 22.94
C THR A 826 -7.45 -1.29 21.44
N GLY A 827 -7.31 -0.24 20.62
CA GLY A 827 -7.29 -0.34 19.16
C GLY A 827 -6.17 -1.25 18.65
N PHE A 828 -4.95 -1.07 19.16
CA PHE A 828 -3.80 -1.92 18.85
C PHE A 828 -4.03 -3.39 19.24
N MET A 829 -4.60 -3.65 20.41
CA MET A 829 -4.87 -5.02 20.86
C MET A 829 -5.95 -5.71 20.03
N PHE A 830 -7.08 -5.05 19.75
CA PHE A 830 -8.12 -5.60 18.87
C PHE A 830 -7.58 -5.90 17.47
N HIS A 831 -6.69 -5.06 16.94
CA HIS A 831 -5.99 -5.34 15.69
C HIS A 831 -5.11 -6.58 15.76
N CYS A 832 -4.32 -6.75 16.84
CA CYS A 832 -3.52 -7.96 17.03
C CYS A 832 -4.37 -9.22 17.30
N GLU A 833 -5.65 -9.04 17.61
CA GLU A 833 -6.66 -10.10 17.76
C GLU A 833 -7.46 -10.35 16.46
N GLY A 834 -7.11 -9.68 15.35
CA GLY A 834 -7.56 -9.99 13.98
C GLY A 834 -8.56 -9.02 13.35
N TRP A 835 -8.98 -7.97 14.05
CA TRP A 835 -10.06 -7.07 13.61
C TRP A 835 -9.54 -5.96 12.68
N ARG A 836 -10.30 -5.61 11.63
CA ARG A 836 -9.84 -4.75 10.49
C ARG A 836 -10.37 -3.31 10.58
N SER A 837 -9.65 -2.29 10.12
CA SER A 837 -9.96 -0.84 10.30
C SER A 837 -10.77 -0.08 9.23
N ILE A 838 -11.58 0.92 9.64
CA ILE A 838 -12.12 2.01 8.80
C ILE A 838 -12.10 3.32 9.57
N PHE A 839 -11.80 4.36 8.81
CA PHE A 839 -11.91 5.75 9.16
C PHE A 839 -12.89 6.41 8.18
N CYS A 840 -13.96 7.01 8.70
CA CYS A 840 -15.03 7.67 7.96
C CYS A 840 -14.85 9.19 8.09
N ASN A 841 -14.52 9.87 6.99
CA ASN A 841 -14.28 11.32 6.97
C ASN A 841 -15.40 12.04 6.17
N PRO A 842 -16.58 12.28 6.77
CA PRO A 842 -17.71 12.92 6.10
C PRO A 842 -17.44 14.40 5.78
N LYS A 843 -18.16 14.91 4.77
CA LYS A 843 -18.00 16.31 4.29
C LYS A 843 -18.35 17.35 5.36
N LYS A 844 -19.45 17.18 6.09
CA LYS A 844 -19.70 17.87 7.37
C LYS A 844 -19.01 17.04 8.45
N ALA A 845 -18.25 17.66 9.35
CA ALA A 845 -17.59 16.94 10.43
C ALA A 845 -18.64 16.31 11.35
N ALA A 846 -18.48 15.04 11.71
CA ALA A 846 -19.43 14.32 12.57
C ALA A 846 -19.42 14.87 14.01
N PHE A 847 -18.23 15.20 14.53
CA PHE A 847 -18.00 15.64 15.89
C PHE A 847 -17.11 16.89 15.92
N TYR A 848 -17.40 17.79 16.86
CA TYR A 848 -16.55 18.90 17.23
C TYR A 848 -16.35 18.93 18.75
N GLY A 849 -15.17 19.37 19.20
CA GLY A 849 -14.91 19.51 20.64
C GLY A 849 -13.95 20.64 21.03
N ASP A 850 -13.92 20.88 22.34
CA ASP A 850 -13.21 21.99 22.97
C ASP A 850 -11.77 21.59 23.35
N SER A 851 -10.75 22.03 22.60
CA SER A 851 -9.35 21.77 22.98
C SER A 851 -8.88 22.72 24.10
N PRO A 852 -7.82 22.37 24.87
CA PRO A 852 -7.41 23.19 26.01
C PRO A 852 -6.93 24.59 25.57
N LYS A 853 -7.45 25.63 26.23
CA LYS A 853 -7.28 27.04 25.83
C LYS A 853 -5.94 27.66 26.26
N CYS A 854 -5.19 26.98 27.14
CA CYS A 854 -3.86 27.38 27.61
C CYS A 854 -2.77 26.40 27.12
N LEU A 855 -1.60 26.92 26.73
CA LEU A 855 -0.49 26.10 26.22
C LEU A 855 0.07 25.13 27.28
N VAL A 856 0.06 25.50 28.57
CA VAL A 856 0.53 24.59 29.65
C VAL A 856 -0.39 23.38 29.80
N ASP A 857 -1.71 23.56 29.69
CA ASP A 857 -2.68 22.47 29.72
C ASP A 857 -2.51 21.51 28.54
N VAL A 858 -2.21 22.03 27.36
CA VAL A 858 -1.88 21.23 26.16
C VAL A 858 -0.59 20.45 26.39
N VAL A 859 0.48 21.09 26.84
CA VAL A 859 1.76 20.42 27.13
C VAL A 859 1.56 19.33 28.20
N GLY A 860 0.78 19.61 29.25
CA GLY A 860 0.41 18.63 30.28
C GLY A 860 -0.42 17.44 29.75
N GLN A 861 -1.31 17.66 28.78
CA GLN A 861 -2.02 16.58 28.09
C GLN A 861 -1.04 15.74 27.24
N GLN A 862 -0.16 16.39 26.47
CA GLN A 862 0.84 15.73 25.63
C GLN A 862 1.89 14.95 26.44
N ILE A 863 2.24 15.38 27.66
CA ILE A 863 3.09 14.63 28.59
C ILE A 863 2.43 13.30 28.96
N ARG A 864 1.14 13.32 29.35
CA ARG A 864 0.39 12.10 29.69
C ARG A 864 0.33 11.12 28.50
N TRP A 865 0.12 11.63 27.29
CA TRP A 865 0.18 10.83 26.06
C TRP A 865 1.59 10.24 25.84
N ALA A 866 2.65 11.05 25.94
CA ALA A 866 4.02 10.59 25.75
C ALA A 866 4.42 9.50 26.76
N VAL A 867 4.07 9.64 28.04
CA VAL A 867 4.30 8.61 29.07
C VAL A 867 3.53 7.33 28.74
N GLY A 868 2.22 7.41 28.45
CA GLY A 868 1.40 6.24 28.12
C GLY A 868 1.86 5.50 26.87
N LEU A 869 2.33 6.24 25.86
CA LEU A 869 2.90 5.70 24.63
C LEU A 869 4.24 4.98 24.87
N LEU A 870 5.12 5.54 25.70
CA LEU A 870 6.37 4.88 26.11
C LEU A 870 6.10 3.62 26.95
N GLU A 871 5.11 3.62 27.84
CA GLU A 871 4.67 2.43 28.59
C GLU A 871 4.32 1.26 27.66
N ILE A 872 3.62 1.54 26.55
CA ILE A 872 3.27 0.50 25.57
C ILE A 872 4.50 0.04 24.78
N LEU A 873 5.36 0.97 24.36
CA LEU A 873 6.56 0.66 23.59
C LEU A 873 7.54 -0.24 24.35
N PHE A 874 7.71 -0.03 25.65
CA PHE A 874 8.57 -0.85 26.51
C PHE A 874 7.83 -2.04 27.16
N SER A 875 6.54 -2.24 26.85
CA SER A 875 5.76 -3.40 27.32
C SER A 875 6.07 -4.69 26.55
N LYS A 876 5.66 -5.83 27.11
CA LYS A 876 5.63 -7.13 26.41
C LYS A 876 4.67 -7.17 25.20
N LYS A 877 3.81 -6.16 25.04
CA LYS A 877 2.83 -6.01 23.96
C LYS A 877 3.16 -4.78 23.11
N SER A 878 4.44 -4.54 22.82
CA SER A 878 4.86 -3.40 21.99
C SER A 878 4.59 -3.62 20.49
N PRO A 879 4.39 -2.54 19.69
CA PRO A 879 4.21 -2.66 18.24
C PRO A 879 5.37 -3.33 17.51
N ILE A 880 6.61 -3.20 18.01
CA ILE A 880 7.78 -3.88 17.42
C ILE A 880 7.75 -5.38 17.71
N VAL A 881 7.63 -5.79 18.98
CA VAL A 881 7.82 -7.21 19.35
C VAL A 881 6.54 -8.03 19.12
N TYR A 882 5.38 -7.46 19.45
CA TYR A 882 4.08 -8.12 19.34
C TYR A 882 3.32 -7.69 18.07
N GLY A 883 3.41 -6.41 17.69
CA GLY A 883 2.74 -5.87 16.50
C GLY A 883 3.27 -6.46 15.19
N PHE A 884 4.58 -6.42 14.91
CA PHE A 884 5.14 -7.05 13.70
C PHE A 884 4.78 -8.54 13.58
N LYS A 885 4.73 -9.27 14.70
CA LYS A 885 4.36 -10.69 14.74
C LYS A 885 2.88 -10.93 14.44
N SER A 886 1.99 -10.06 14.92
CA SER A 886 0.53 -10.26 14.86
C SER A 886 -0.14 -9.58 13.66
N LEU A 887 0.46 -8.48 13.17
CA LEU A 887 -0.09 -7.60 12.13
C LEU A 887 0.73 -7.62 10.83
N GLY A 888 1.92 -8.22 10.84
CA GLY A 888 2.92 -8.10 9.79
C GLY A 888 3.65 -6.75 9.82
N LEU A 889 4.67 -6.62 8.96
CA LEU A 889 5.61 -5.50 8.97
C LEU A 889 4.93 -4.13 8.75
N LEU A 890 4.14 -3.99 7.67
CA LEU A 890 3.56 -2.70 7.28
C LEU A 890 2.64 -2.14 8.38
N MET A 891 1.70 -2.94 8.86
CA MET A 891 0.72 -2.49 9.86
C MET A 891 1.35 -2.31 11.25
N GLY A 892 2.37 -3.11 11.59
CA GLY A 892 3.18 -2.86 12.78
C GLY A 892 3.98 -1.55 12.70
N LEU A 893 4.50 -1.17 11.52
CA LEU A 893 5.18 0.12 11.32
C LEU A 893 4.20 1.30 11.47
N CYS A 894 2.97 1.18 10.96
CA CYS A 894 1.91 2.17 11.20
C CYS A 894 1.70 2.39 12.70
N TYR A 895 1.58 1.31 13.48
CA TYR A 895 1.45 1.41 14.94
C TYR A 895 2.72 1.91 15.63
N CYS A 896 3.92 1.69 15.09
CA CYS A 896 5.15 2.24 15.65
C CYS A 896 5.20 3.78 15.57
N ASN A 897 4.43 4.44 14.69
CA ASN A 897 4.53 5.88 14.50
C ASN A 897 4.25 6.65 15.80
N SER A 898 3.10 6.41 16.44
CA SER A 898 2.73 7.18 17.63
C SER A 898 3.67 6.94 18.83
N PRO A 899 4.04 5.70 19.20
CA PRO A 899 4.92 5.47 20.35
C PRO A 899 6.37 5.93 20.19
N PHE A 900 6.84 6.16 18.97
CA PHE A 900 8.16 6.74 18.73
C PHE A 900 8.17 8.27 18.68
N ARG A 901 7.01 8.95 18.57
CA ARG A 901 6.92 10.43 18.62
C ARG A 901 7.72 11.07 19.78
N PRO A 902 7.73 10.55 21.03
CA PRO A 902 8.53 11.12 22.11
C PRO A 902 10.05 11.23 21.83
N PHE A 903 10.60 10.39 20.96
CA PHE A 903 12.02 10.47 20.59
C PHE A 903 12.36 11.64 19.67
N TRP A 904 11.38 12.37 19.10
CA TRP A 904 11.63 13.64 18.39
C TRP A 904 12.34 14.70 19.26
N SER A 905 12.24 14.57 20.58
CA SER A 905 13.03 15.36 21.53
C SER A 905 14.55 15.27 21.26
N ILE A 906 15.07 14.15 20.76
CA ILE A 906 16.49 13.95 20.44
C ILE A 906 16.93 14.80 19.24
N PRO A 907 16.45 14.57 17.99
CA PRO A 907 16.90 15.34 16.84
C PRO A 907 16.57 16.83 16.96
N VAL A 908 15.41 17.22 17.53
CA VAL A 908 15.09 18.65 17.71
C VAL A 908 16.03 19.33 18.71
N THR A 909 16.51 18.62 19.75
CA THR A 909 17.52 19.17 20.66
C THR A 909 18.90 19.25 20.00
N VAL A 910 19.31 18.23 19.23
CA VAL A 910 20.61 18.22 18.54
C VAL A 910 20.65 19.26 17.42
N TYR A 911 19.72 19.24 16.46
CA TYR A 911 19.64 20.24 15.38
C TYR A 911 19.23 21.65 15.87
N GLY A 912 18.69 21.76 17.08
CA GLY A 912 18.35 23.02 17.74
C GLY A 912 19.48 23.66 18.57
N LEU A 913 20.59 22.94 18.81
CA LEU A 913 21.75 23.44 19.57
C LEU A 913 23.11 23.24 18.88
N LEU A 914 23.37 22.07 18.28
CA LEU A 914 24.70 21.73 17.74
C LEU A 914 25.10 22.61 16.54
N PRO A 915 24.28 22.78 15.48
CA PRO A 915 24.57 23.74 14.40
C PRO A 915 24.74 25.18 14.88
N GLN A 916 23.96 25.59 15.88
CA GLN A 916 23.90 26.93 16.46
C GLN A 916 25.22 27.27 17.16
N LEU A 917 25.67 26.37 18.03
CA LEU A 917 26.90 26.53 18.81
C LEU A 917 28.15 26.40 17.92
N ALA A 918 28.11 25.51 16.90
CA ALA A 918 29.14 25.43 15.87
C ALA A 918 29.27 26.74 15.06
N LEU A 919 28.14 27.34 14.65
CA LEU A 919 28.11 28.62 13.94
C LEU A 919 28.65 29.79 14.78
N ILE A 920 28.40 29.79 16.10
CA ILE A 920 28.98 30.78 17.03
C ILE A 920 30.52 30.69 17.08
N TYR A 921 31.09 29.49 16.96
CA TYR A 921 32.55 29.27 17.03
C TYR A 921 33.26 29.18 15.68
N GLY A 922 32.53 29.31 14.56
CA GLY A 922 33.08 29.20 13.21
C GLY A 922 33.50 27.78 12.82
N VAL A 923 32.90 26.76 13.45
CA VAL A 923 33.19 25.34 13.21
C VAL A 923 32.17 24.78 12.20
N SER A 924 32.66 24.10 11.16
CA SER A 924 31.81 23.38 10.20
C SER A 924 31.40 22.04 10.83
N VAL A 925 30.10 21.80 10.95
CA VAL A 925 29.54 20.50 11.38
C VAL A 925 28.94 19.76 10.17
N PHE A 926 28.47 20.48 9.17
CA PHE A 926 28.02 19.92 7.90
C PHE A 926 29.06 20.11 6.77
N PRO A 927 28.92 19.38 5.64
CA PRO A 927 29.74 19.60 4.46
C PRO A 927 29.58 21.01 3.89
N LYS A 928 30.70 21.61 3.46
CA LYS A 928 30.73 22.93 2.82
C LYS A 928 30.01 22.89 1.47
N ALA A 929 29.57 24.05 0.98
CA ALA A 929 28.86 24.18 -0.31
C ALA A 929 29.66 23.71 -1.56
N SER A 930 30.97 23.51 -1.42
CA SER A 930 31.86 22.92 -2.44
C SER A 930 31.93 21.39 -2.42
N ASP A 931 31.43 20.73 -1.38
CA ASP A 931 31.37 19.28 -1.24
C ASP A 931 30.06 18.72 -1.86
N PRO A 932 30.10 17.71 -2.74
CA PRO A 932 28.90 17.04 -3.25
C PRO A 932 27.88 16.60 -2.19
N TRP A 933 28.32 16.26 -0.97
CA TRP A 933 27.44 15.88 0.14
C TRP A 933 26.53 17.02 0.62
N PHE A 934 26.89 18.29 0.41
CA PHE A 934 26.04 19.44 0.74
C PHE A 934 24.64 19.33 0.10
N TRP A 935 24.59 18.93 -1.17
CA TRP A 935 23.34 18.82 -1.93
C TRP A 935 22.42 17.72 -1.40
N LEU A 936 22.95 16.71 -0.70
CA LEU A 936 22.15 15.68 -0.05
C LEU A 936 21.36 16.23 1.14
N TYR A 937 21.98 17.04 1.99
CA TYR A 937 21.31 17.69 3.12
C TYR A 937 20.24 18.68 2.63
N ILE A 938 20.53 19.46 1.58
CA ILE A 938 19.55 20.34 0.91
C ILE A 938 18.37 19.52 0.37
N PHE A 939 18.63 18.43 -0.36
CA PHE A 939 17.59 17.57 -0.93
C PHE A 939 16.68 16.97 0.15
N LEU A 940 17.24 16.42 1.23
CA LEU A 940 16.47 15.79 2.31
C LEU A 940 15.66 16.83 3.10
N PHE A 941 16.23 17.99 3.40
CA PHE A 941 15.53 19.06 4.14
C PHE A 941 14.32 19.59 3.37
N PHE A 942 14.53 20.10 2.15
CA PHE A 942 13.43 20.64 1.33
C PHE A 942 12.49 19.54 0.85
N GLY A 943 12.99 18.32 0.65
CA GLY A 943 12.19 17.17 0.29
C GLY A 943 11.19 16.78 1.38
N ALA A 944 11.62 16.67 2.64
CA ALA A 944 10.76 16.29 3.76
C ALA A 944 9.67 17.34 4.06
N TYR A 945 10.07 18.60 4.29
CA TYR A 945 9.11 19.69 4.54
C TYR A 945 8.24 19.99 3.31
N GLY A 946 8.75 19.78 2.09
CA GLY A 946 7.99 19.92 0.85
C GLY A 946 6.89 18.87 0.69
N GLN A 947 7.13 17.60 1.06
CA GLN A 947 6.07 16.60 1.10
C GLN A 947 5.03 16.96 2.17
N ASP A 948 5.47 17.33 3.37
CA ASP A 948 4.59 17.61 4.50
C ASP A 948 3.65 18.80 4.23
N LEU A 949 4.19 19.90 3.69
CA LEU A 949 3.42 21.05 3.22
C LEU A 949 2.45 20.66 2.09
N SER A 950 2.90 19.83 1.14
CA SER A 950 2.06 19.38 0.03
C SER A 950 0.86 18.56 0.53
N ASP A 951 1.09 17.60 1.41
CA ASP A 951 0.03 16.77 2.01
C ASP A 951 -0.97 17.64 2.78
N PHE A 952 -0.49 18.53 3.64
CA PHE A 952 -1.33 19.40 4.47
C PHE A 952 -2.24 20.35 3.66
N LEU A 953 -1.70 20.99 2.63
CA LEU A 953 -2.49 21.84 1.71
C LEU A 953 -3.50 21.00 0.91
N LEU A 954 -3.11 19.80 0.49
CA LEU A 954 -3.92 18.88 -0.30
C LEU A 954 -5.02 18.16 0.50
N GLU A 955 -5.08 18.37 1.82
CA GLU A 955 -6.17 17.97 2.71
C GLU A 955 -7.07 19.16 3.13
N GLY A 956 -6.80 20.36 2.61
CA GLY A 956 -7.57 21.58 2.87
C GLY A 956 -7.00 22.47 3.98
N GLY A 957 -5.78 22.19 4.45
CA GLY A 957 -5.05 23.06 5.35
C GLY A 957 -4.59 24.37 4.69
N THR A 958 -4.13 25.32 5.52
CA THR A 958 -3.60 26.61 5.05
C THR A 958 -2.13 26.79 5.46
N TYR A 959 -1.36 27.57 4.70
CA TYR A 959 0.05 27.88 5.01
C TYR A 959 0.26 28.39 6.46
N ARG A 960 -0.65 29.22 7.00
CA ARG A 960 -0.56 29.71 8.39
C ARG A 960 -0.74 28.57 9.40
N LYS A 961 -1.68 27.64 9.15
CA LYS A 961 -1.88 26.48 10.03
C LYS A 961 -0.70 25.51 9.96
N TRP A 962 -0.24 25.17 8.76
CA TRP A 962 0.95 24.32 8.58
C TRP A 962 2.17 24.87 9.33
N TRP A 963 2.45 26.17 9.21
CA TRP A 963 3.57 26.78 9.94
C TRP A 963 3.36 26.79 11.46
N ASN A 964 2.13 26.95 11.94
CA ASN A 964 1.81 26.80 13.36
C ASN A 964 1.96 25.36 13.85
N ASP A 965 1.70 24.36 13.01
CA ASP A 965 1.92 22.95 13.33
C ASP A 965 3.42 22.62 13.41
N GLN A 966 4.26 23.15 12.51
CA GLN A 966 5.74 23.02 12.62
C GLN A 966 6.26 23.64 13.94
N ARG A 967 5.75 24.82 14.32
CA ARG A 967 6.03 25.44 15.62
C ARG A 967 5.58 24.53 16.78
N MET A 968 4.41 23.92 16.67
CA MET A 968 3.90 22.99 17.70
C MET A 968 4.70 21.70 17.78
N VAL A 969 5.26 21.18 16.68
CA VAL A 969 6.19 20.03 16.70
C VAL A 969 7.46 20.40 17.49
N MET A 970 8.06 21.56 17.22
CA MET A 970 9.22 22.07 17.98
C MET A 970 8.90 22.26 19.47
N ILE A 971 7.74 22.86 19.80
CA ILE A 971 7.29 23.05 21.18
C ILE A 971 7.05 21.70 21.87
N LYS A 972 6.35 20.75 21.24
CA LYS A 972 6.12 19.39 21.77
C LYS A 972 7.44 18.66 22.03
N ALA A 973 8.39 18.72 21.09
CA ALA A 973 9.68 18.06 21.21
C ALA A 973 10.53 18.58 22.38
N LEU A 974 10.64 19.91 22.51
CA LEU A 974 11.44 20.58 23.56
C LEU A 974 10.70 20.69 24.91
N THR A 975 9.42 20.33 24.98
CA THR A 975 8.64 20.34 26.22
C THR A 975 8.02 18.95 26.49
N SER A 976 6.82 18.66 25.98
CA SER A 976 6.05 17.48 26.39
C SER A 976 6.71 16.14 26.13
N PHE A 977 7.46 16.00 25.05
CA PHE A 977 8.17 14.76 24.72
C PHE A 977 9.43 14.58 25.57
N PHE A 978 10.21 15.65 25.76
CA PHE A 978 11.39 15.64 26.64
C PHE A 978 11.00 15.35 28.12
N PHE A 979 10.03 16.09 28.66
CA PHE A 979 9.55 15.85 30.03
C PHE A 979 8.81 14.53 30.18
N GLY A 980 8.04 14.08 29.18
CA GLY A 980 7.39 12.77 29.18
C GLY A 980 8.38 11.60 29.20
N PHE A 981 9.51 11.71 28.48
CA PHE A 981 10.58 10.71 28.54
C PHE A 981 11.27 10.68 29.92
N ILE A 982 11.51 11.85 30.53
CA ILE A 982 12.04 11.95 31.89
C ILE A 982 11.05 11.35 32.91
N GLU A 983 9.77 11.68 32.84
CA GLU A 983 8.74 11.17 33.77
C GLU A 983 8.56 9.66 33.62
N PHE A 984 8.54 9.12 32.39
CA PHE A 984 8.57 7.69 32.13
C PHE A 984 9.82 7.00 32.71
N THR A 985 11.00 7.62 32.57
CA THR A 985 12.25 7.08 33.10
C THR A 985 12.25 7.07 34.64
N LEU A 986 11.85 8.18 35.27
CA LEU A 986 11.73 8.27 36.73
C LEU A 986 10.68 7.29 37.29
N LYS A 987 9.56 7.09 36.60
CA LYS A 987 8.55 6.08 36.94
C LYS A 987 9.11 4.67 36.85
N THR A 988 9.82 4.35 35.77
CA THR A 988 10.42 3.03 35.54
C THR A 988 11.51 2.70 36.57
N LEU A 989 12.21 3.70 37.07
CA LEU A 989 13.19 3.58 38.17
C LEU A 989 12.55 3.64 39.58
N ASN A 990 11.21 3.73 39.69
CA ASN A 990 10.46 3.94 40.93
C ASN A 990 10.87 5.20 41.74
N LEU A 991 11.44 6.21 41.07
CA LEU A 991 11.87 7.48 41.67
C LEU A 991 10.75 8.53 41.72
N SER A 992 9.62 8.31 41.03
CA SER A 992 8.47 9.21 41.03
C SER A 992 7.16 8.44 40.84
N THR A 993 6.08 8.92 41.47
CA THR A 993 4.71 8.50 41.20
C THR A 993 3.99 9.62 40.42
N PRO A 994 3.68 9.44 39.12
CA PRO A 994 3.05 10.48 38.30
C PRO A 994 1.62 10.76 38.78
N LYS A 995 1.26 12.04 38.90
CA LYS A 995 -0.08 12.46 39.32
C LYS A 995 -0.98 12.70 38.11
N PHE A 996 -1.97 11.82 37.89
CA PHE A 996 -2.97 12.02 36.86
C PHE A 996 -3.94 13.15 37.25
N ASN A 997 -3.75 14.33 36.65
CA ASN A 997 -4.68 15.44 36.73
C ASN A 997 -5.52 15.52 35.45
N VAL A 998 -6.84 15.65 35.61
CA VAL A 998 -7.74 16.12 34.55
C VAL A 998 -7.31 17.54 34.13
N THR A 999 -7.28 17.78 32.81
CA THR A 999 -6.95 19.08 32.19
C THR A 999 -8.16 20.01 32.26
N SER A 1000 -7.97 21.32 32.49
CA SER A 1000 -9.11 22.25 32.49
C SER A 1000 -9.66 22.49 31.07
N LYS A 1001 -10.98 22.50 30.93
CA LYS A 1001 -11.69 23.02 29.75
C LYS A 1001 -12.32 24.40 30.02
N VAL A 1002 -12.49 24.73 31.30
CA VAL A 1002 -12.85 26.07 31.80
C VAL A 1002 -11.72 27.05 31.51
N ASN A 1003 -12.07 28.27 31.12
CA ASN A 1003 -11.16 29.39 31.02
C ASN A 1003 -11.90 30.69 31.37
N ASP A 1004 -11.62 31.21 32.56
CA ASP A 1004 -12.25 32.42 33.10
C ASP A 1004 -11.56 33.72 32.62
N ASP A 1005 -10.38 33.63 31.98
CA ASP A 1005 -9.72 34.79 31.33
C ASP A 1005 -10.26 34.98 29.91
N GLU A 1006 -11.19 35.92 29.77
CA GLU A 1006 -11.70 36.39 28.49
C GLU A 1006 -10.59 36.87 27.54
N LYS A 1007 -9.45 37.38 28.07
CA LYS A 1007 -8.29 37.74 27.24
C LYS A 1007 -7.57 36.50 26.71
N GLN A 1008 -7.40 35.44 27.52
CA GLN A 1008 -6.84 34.16 27.08
C GLN A 1008 -7.71 33.53 25.99
N ARG A 1009 -9.04 33.60 26.15
CA ARG A 1009 -9.99 33.16 25.12
C ARG A 1009 -9.78 33.93 23.82
N LYS A 1010 -9.68 35.26 23.87
CA LYS A 1010 -9.41 36.11 22.69
C LYS A 1010 -8.04 35.85 22.06
N ARG A 1011 -6.97 35.59 22.85
CA ARG A 1011 -5.65 35.17 22.33
C ARG A 1011 -5.75 33.86 21.55
N TYR A 1012 -6.44 32.88 22.13
CA TYR A 1012 -6.66 31.56 21.54
C TYR A 1012 -7.47 31.63 20.23
N GLU A 1013 -8.54 32.44 20.20
CA GLU A 1013 -9.38 32.68 19.02
C GLU A 1013 -8.68 33.48 17.90
N GLN A 1014 -7.59 34.22 18.21
CA GLN A 1014 -6.80 35.01 17.25
C GLN A 1014 -5.59 34.28 16.64
N ASP A 1015 -5.43 32.99 16.96
CA ASP A 1015 -4.24 32.19 16.66
C ASP A 1015 -2.94 32.74 17.32
N ILE A 1016 -2.97 33.03 18.63
CA ILE A 1016 -1.83 33.54 19.44
C ILE A 1016 -1.49 32.60 20.62
N PHE A 1017 -0.24 32.13 20.70
CA PHE A 1017 0.24 31.26 21.79
C PHE A 1017 0.40 32.00 23.13
N ASP A 1018 -0.24 31.48 24.19
CA ASP A 1018 -0.15 32.00 25.56
C ASP A 1018 0.99 31.32 26.36
N PHE A 1019 1.87 32.11 26.96
CA PHE A 1019 2.99 31.64 27.79
C PHE A 1019 2.92 32.13 29.26
N GLY A 1020 1.83 32.79 29.68
CA GLY A 1020 1.76 33.55 30.93
C GLY A 1020 2.00 32.74 32.21
N THR A 1021 1.66 31.45 32.19
CA THR A 1021 1.77 30.56 33.35
C THR A 1021 3.23 30.18 33.65
N SER A 1022 3.65 30.31 34.92
CA SER A 1022 5.02 30.08 35.39
C SER A 1022 5.44 28.61 35.51
N SER A 1023 5.42 27.89 34.38
CA SER A 1023 5.89 26.50 34.28
C SER A 1023 7.39 26.41 33.98
N SER A 1024 8.09 25.49 34.66
CA SER A 1024 9.47 25.10 34.33
C SER A 1024 9.57 24.37 32.97
N MET A 1025 8.46 23.88 32.43
CA MET A 1025 8.41 23.17 31.15
C MET A 1025 8.89 24.04 29.97
N PHE A 1026 8.75 25.36 30.06
CA PHE A 1026 9.21 26.28 29.01
C PHE A 1026 10.72 26.57 29.07
N LEU A 1027 11.45 26.11 30.09
CA LEU A 1027 12.88 26.41 30.25
C LEU A 1027 13.75 25.92 29.08
N PRO A 1028 13.68 24.64 28.63
CA PRO A 1028 14.50 24.16 27.51
C PRO A 1028 14.16 24.90 26.21
N LEU A 1029 12.86 25.08 25.93
CA LEU A 1029 12.34 25.82 24.79
C LEU A 1029 12.87 27.27 24.75
N THR A 1030 12.86 27.97 25.89
CA THR A 1030 13.36 29.35 25.99
C THR A 1030 14.89 29.41 25.81
N THR A 1031 15.64 28.46 26.38
CA THR A 1031 17.10 28.36 26.20
C THR A 1031 17.47 28.10 24.74
N VAL A 1032 16.83 27.14 24.08
CA VAL A 1032 17.03 26.86 22.65
C VAL A 1032 16.71 28.09 21.80
N ALA A 1033 15.65 28.84 22.12
CA ALA A 1033 15.33 30.08 21.43
C ALA A 1033 16.44 31.14 21.57
N ILE A 1034 16.99 31.36 22.77
CA ILE A 1034 18.09 32.32 23.01
C ILE A 1034 19.35 31.89 22.25
N VAL A 1035 19.73 30.61 22.30
CA VAL A 1035 20.89 30.07 21.57
C VAL A 1035 20.73 30.30 20.05
N ASN A 1036 19.55 30.02 19.49
CA ASN A 1036 19.27 30.25 18.07
C ASN A 1036 19.37 31.74 17.68
N LEU A 1037 18.86 32.65 18.50
CA LEU A 1037 18.91 34.09 18.20
C LEU A 1037 20.34 34.63 18.23
N LEU A 1038 21.15 34.20 19.22
CA LEU A 1038 22.57 34.58 19.30
C LEU A 1038 23.35 34.01 18.11
N ALA A 1039 23.16 32.73 17.79
CA ALA A 1039 23.80 32.09 16.64
C ALA A 1039 23.44 32.75 15.31
N PHE A 1040 22.20 33.21 15.14
CA PHE A 1040 21.76 33.92 13.94
C PHE A 1040 22.47 35.27 13.77
N VAL A 1041 22.57 36.06 14.85
CA VAL A 1041 23.27 37.36 14.82
C VAL A 1041 24.76 37.18 14.57
N CYS A 1042 25.41 36.24 15.26
CA CYS A 1042 26.82 35.90 15.02
C CYS A 1042 27.06 35.35 13.60
N GLY A 1043 26.19 34.48 13.12
CA GLY A 1043 26.27 33.88 11.78
C GLY A 1043 26.05 34.88 10.65
N LEU A 1044 25.10 35.80 10.77
CA LEU A 1044 24.93 36.90 9.81
C LEU A 1044 26.17 37.81 9.79
N TYR A 1045 26.69 38.19 10.95
CA TYR A 1045 27.90 39.01 11.04
C TYR A 1045 29.12 38.33 10.39
N GLY A 1046 29.36 37.06 10.72
CA GLY A 1046 30.46 36.28 10.15
C GLY A 1046 30.36 36.09 8.63
N ASN A 1047 29.16 35.84 8.09
CA ASN A 1047 28.98 35.69 6.65
C ASN A 1047 29.10 37.03 5.90
N LEU A 1048 28.53 38.11 6.43
CA LEU A 1048 28.56 39.44 5.78
C LEU A 1048 29.93 40.13 5.85
N PHE A 1049 30.69 39.94 6.92
CA PHE A 1049 31.94 40.68 7.15
C PHE A 1049 33.21 39.80 7.16
N CYS A 1050 33.10 38.48 7.18
CA CYS A 1050 34.24 37.56 7.22
C CYS A 1050 34.21 36.46 6.14
N GLY A 1051 33.25 36.47 5.21
CA GLY A 1051 33.25 35.57 4.04
C GLY A 1051 33.04 34.09 4.36
N GLY A 1052 32.08 33.78 5.24
CA GLY A 1052 31.83 32.43 5.74
C GLY A 1052 31.34 31.41 4.69
N GLU A 1053 31.68 30.14 4.93
CA GLU A 1053 31.25 28.98 4.11
C GLU A 1053 30.15 28.13 4.79
N LEU A 1054 29.68 28.54 5.98
CA LEU A 1054 28.78 27.80 6.88
C LEU A 1054 27.30 27.94 6.50
N VAL A 1055 26.97 27.54 5.25
CA VAL A 1055 25.67 27.78 4.62
C VAL A 1055 24.55 26.91 5.22
N LEU A 1056 24.82 25.63 5.51
CA LEU A 1056 23.82 24.73 6.09
C LEU A 1056 23.48 25.10 7.54
N GLU A 1057 24.49 25.42 8.33
CA GLU A 1057 24.32 25.94 9.69
C GLU A 1057 23.47 27.22 9.68
N LEU A 1058 23.79 28.21 8.83
CA LEU A 1058 23.00 29.44 8.73
C LEU A 1058 21.56 29.17 8.28
N MET A 1059 21.32 28.24 7.35
CA MET A 1059 19.98 27.86 6.89
C MET A 1059 19.14 27.27 8.04
N LEU A 1060 19.69 26.31 8.78
CA LEU A 1060 19.01 25.66 9.91
C LEU A 1060 18.72 26.65 11.05
N VAL A 1061 19.69 27.51 11.38
CA VAL A 1061 19.52 28.56 12.39
C VAL A 1061 18.46 29.58 11.97
N SER A 1062 18.42 29.96 10.69
CA SER A 1062 17.36 30.85 10.15
C SER A 1062 15.97 30.23 10.29
N PHE A 1063 15.82 28.94 9.92
CA PHE A 1063 14.55 28.22 10.06
C PHE A 1063 14.10 28.11 11.53
N ALA A 1064 15.03 27.81 12.44
CA ALA A 1064 14.75 27.74 13.87
C ALA A 1064 14.33 29.11 14.44
N VAL A 1065 14.99 30.22 14.06
CA VAL A 1065 14.60 31.58 14.47
C VAL A 1065 13.18 31.93 14.02
N VAL A 1066 12.79 31.61 12.78
CA VAL A 1066 11.42 31.89 12.27
C VAL A 1066 10.35 31.07 13.00
N ASN A 1067 10.69 29.85 13.45
CA ASN A 1067 9.81 29.06 14.31
C ASN A 1067 9.75 29.60 15.75
N CYS A 1068 10.85 30.11 16.29
CA CYS A 1068 10.91 30.74 17.62
C CYS A 1068 10.27 32.14 17.72
N LEU A 1069 9.82 32.77 16.62
CA LEU A 1069 9.22 34.12 16.63
C LEU A 1069 8.19 34.38 17.74
N PRO A 1070 7.18 33.50 17.99
CA PRO A 1070 6.19 33.74 19.05
C PRO A 1070 6.78 33.71 20.47
N ILE A 1071 7.94 33.07 20.64
CA ILE A 1071 8.68 32.97 21.91
C ILE A 1071 9.44 34.28 22.14
N TYR A 1072 10.17 34.80 21.14
CA TYR A 1072 10.83 36.11 21.23
C TYR A 1072 9.82 37.23 21.49
N GLU A 1073 8.66 37.16 20.83
CA GLU A 1073 7.54 38.06 21.06
C GLU A 1073 7.04 37.98 22.52
N ALA A 1074 6.85 36.77 23.05
CA ALA A 1074 6.45 36.55 24.45
C ALA A 1074 7.52 37.01 25.46
N MET A 1075 8.81 36.92 25.13
CA MET A 1075 9.92 37.29 26.01
C MET A 1075 10.18 38.80 26.08
N VAL A 1076 10.00 39.52 24.97
CA VAL A 1076 10.51 40.91 24.80
C VAL A 1076 9.43 41.91 24.40
N LEU A 1077 8.52 41.54 23.49
CA LEU A 1077 7.60 42.49 22.84
C LEU A 1077 6.25 42.58 23.57
N ARG A 1078 5.74 41.46 24.10
CA ARG A 1078 4.44 41.40 24.78
C ARG A 1078 4.45 42.06 26.14
N LYS A 1079 3.41 42.87 26.37
CA LYS A 1079 3.15 43.58 27.64
C LYS A 1079 2.01 42.95 28.44
N ASP A 1080 1.12 42.21 27.75
CA ASP A 1080 -0.05 41.55 28.32
C ASP A 1080 0.32 40.34 29.20
N ASP A 1081 -0.69 39.71 29.80
CA ASP A 1081 -0.50 38.65 30.78
C ASP A 1081 0.00 37.32 30.17
N GLY A 1082 -0.14 37.13 28.85
CA GLY A 1082 0.37 35.96 28.13
C GLY A 1082 1.88 35.99 27.78
N LYS A 1083 2.64 36.96 28.31
CA LYS A 1083 4.10 37.09 28.16
C LYS A 1083 4.87 36.03 28.96
N LEU A 1084 6.07 35.67 28.51
CA LEU A 1084 6.88 34.63 29.15
C LEU A 1084 7.42 35.11 30.51
N PRO A 1085 7.23 34.37 31.63
CA PRO A 1085 7.56 34.86 32.96
C PRO A 1085 9.05 35.16 33.16
N LYS A 1086 9.36 36.36 33.68
CA LYS A 1086 10.74 36.88 33.87
C LYS A 1086 11.71 35.89 34.53
N ARG A 1087 11.23 35.07 35.48
CA ARG A 1087 12.03 34.02 36.14
C ARG A 1087 12.52 32.95 35.15
N ILE A 1088 11.69 32.55 34.19
CA ILE A 1088 12.06 31.58 33.16
C ILE A 1088 13.05 32.23 32.19
N CYS A 1089 12.82 33.46 31.74
CA CYS A 1089 13.79 34.20 30.90
C CYS A 1089 15.18 34.29 31.56
N PHE A 1090 15.24 34.62 32.86
CA PHE A 1090 16.49 34.70 33.61
C PHE A 1090 17.19 33.34 33.74
N LEU A 1091 16.47 32.28 34.12
CA LEU A 1091 17.03 30.93 34.19
C LEU A 1091 17.51 30.43 32.81
N ALA A 1092 16.76 30.72 31.76
CA ALA A 1092 17.08 30.34 30.39
C ALA A 1092 18.35 31.04 29.88
N GLY A 1093 18.54 32.33 30.21
CA GLY A 1093 19.76 33.08 29.89
C GLY A 1093 21.00 32.54 30.60
N ASN A 1094 20.90 32.20 31.90
CA ASN A 1094 21.99 31.57 32.64
C ASN A 1094 22.36 30.20 32.05
N LEU A 1095 21.36 29.36 31.73
CA LEU A 1095 21.59 28.06 31.09
C LEU A 1095 22.19 28.21 29.67
N THR A 1096 21.79 29.24 28.93
CA THR A 1096 22.37 29.57 27.61
C THR A 1096 23.86 29.92 27.73
N PHE A 1097 24.24 30.74 28.72
CA PHE A 1097 25.64 31.06 28.98
C PHE A 1097 26.47 29.81 29.31
N VAL A 1098 25.94 28.92 30.15
CA VAL A 1098 26.60 27.63 30.48
C VAL A 1098 26.74 26.72 29.26
N LEU A 1099 25.70 26.62 28.41
CA LEU A 1099 25.76 25.82 27.18
C LEU A 1099 26.79 26.35 26.19
N ILE A 1100 26.84 27.68 25.99
CA ILE A 1100 27.86 28.32 25.14
C ILE A 1100 29.26 27.99 25.69
N VAL A 1101 29.55 28.36 26.95
CA VAL A 1101 30.88 28.16 27.56
C VAL A 1101 31.32 26.69 27.58
N SER A 1102 30.41 25.74 27.85
CA SER A 1102 30.75 24.31 27.84
C SER A 1102 30.95 23.74 26.43
N SER A 1103 30.15 24.17 25.45
CA SER A 1103 30.28 23.69 24.06
C SER A 1103 31.59 24.10 23.37
N TYR A 1104 32.24 25.17 23.85
CA TYR A 1104 33.59 25.54 23.41
C TYR A 1104 34.57 24.36 23.51
N PHE A 1105 34.55 23.62 24.63
CA PHE A 1105 35.41 22.47 24.90
C PHE A 1105 34.95 21.15 24.24
N VAL A 1106 33.88 21.21 23.45
CA VAL A 1106 33.32 20.07 22.69
C VAL A 1106 33.48 20.28 21.18
N LEU A 1107 33.62 21.54 20.75
CA LEU A 1107 33.76 21.97 19.36
C LEU A 1107 35.20 22.40 19.00
N LYS A 1108 36.09 22.55 19.99
CA LYS A 1108 37.53 22.82 19.85
C LYS A 1108 38.34 21.99 20.85
#